data_AF-A0A3A4R1G8-F1
#
_entry.id   AF-A0A3A4R1G8-F1
#
_cell.length_a   1.000
_cell.length_b   1.000
_cell.length_c   1.000
_cell.angle_alpha   90.00
_cell.angle_beta   90.00
_cell.angle_gamma   90.00
#
_symmetry.space_group_name_H-M   'P 1'
#
loop_
_entity.id
_entity.type
_entity.pdbx_description
1 polymer ?
#
loop_
_entity_poly.entity_id
_entity_poly.type
_entity_poly.pdbx_seq_one_letter_code
_entity_poly.pdbx_strand_id
1 'polypeptide(L)'
;MKTQRIWYRLITFLCVDLIYLQAITCFADTELPGTFNYSFEGSTQYDRFSSSTDTILPLWYNSPSDSYFFFAPKQTFHSKHGAQEYNFGLGLRQLFADAFILGFNVYYDKRKSPTHHYHYQRGYGIEFLSQYIDARFNYYDPVNKPRRLGSSSGYHLGSEGIVRWERSLFEEPLEGFDFEVGCPLPIRQFRTRIFAGASFYDAKLSRDKSFFNLRSETHLTNWLIVDCSMKVPDNHHTLNDDDNIYFAAGFRVEIPFELGDLLKGNNPFRRKDRGSLRNRMFERVVRDLDIQVNDKEEYAEQTAMPLVYVNNTNTSGTENGSLEHPFSTLTAALASTEFSRIKNVYIFRGDGSSYTGNYALPANTTLWGSGYSGQFRLPTAGYPVLEGSGTDHTITVADDSEIMGCSITGAGSNHGIYGSNVSNVSVHHNVISGNGTGIYFHRPQSRVTINNNSITGNTSDGIYLHSANNVTISNNNISGNDDGIEMYNPQSNVTISGNTIQGNTDDGIYGFMNENLDIRGNTITGNANGIRLYEYNNLSDITISGNTVSSNTDTDSLLADSPGFTLEESIFYEYYNNYELGADPNSVADWFVFGSEHLDRYIVGTADDKYLNIIFDSPAGGVPPAWVSFGVSQSNDWNPALDFSAADISFDIRTDLGSAVSGVIAVQITAICNETGTLKTFRTPDANLIDIPASASGWVPVSVSASSLTYNEAGWATPDLTRVEKVEILFMQTGTDFTAAGNVYIDNFKATE
;
A
#
# COMPACT_ATOMS: atom_id res chain seq x y z
N MET A 1 24.41 22.62 -15.59
CA MET A 1 24.26 23.34 -14.30
C MET A 1 25.52 23.41 -13.43
N LYS A 2 26.37 22.36 -13.32
CA LYS A 2 27.63 22.42 -12.54
C LYS A 2 28.70 23.36 -13.14
N THR A 3 28.78 23.45 -14.47
CA THR A 3 29.74 24.30 -15.20
C THR A 3 29.40 25.79 -15.15
N GLN A 4 28.12 26.17 -15.21
CA GLN A 4 27.70 27.59 -15.07
C GLN A 4 27.99 28.18 -13.67
N ARG A 5 27.97 27.36 -12.61
CA ARG A 5 28.34 27.80 -11.25
C ARG A 5 29.84 28.06 -11.09
N ILE A 6 30.69 27.37 -11.86
CA ILE A 6 32.14 27.61 -11.87
C ILE A 6 32.44 28.91 -12.62
N TRP A 7 31.78 29.15 -13.75
CA TRP A 7 31.91 30.41 -14.50
C TRP A 7 31.40 31.63 -13.73
N TYR A 8 30.28 31.52 -13.01
CA TYR A 8 29.83 32.61 -12.12
C TYR A 8 30.82 32.87 -10.98
N ARG A 9 31.38 31.83 -10.34
CA ARG A 9 32.41 31.99 -9.30
C ARG A 9 33.69 32.60 -9.84
N LEU A 10 34.13 32.22 -11.04
CA LEU A 10 35.29 32.82 -11.70
C LEU A 10 35.03 34.27 -12.11
N ILE A 11 33.84 34.60 -12.61
CA ILE A 11 33.46 35.97 -12.99
C ILE A 11 33.32 36.85 -11.74
N THR A 12 32.78 36.35 -10.63
CA THR A 12 32.77 37.11 -9.36
C THR A 12 34.18 37.29 -8.81
N PHE A 13 35.06 36.28 -8.89
CA PHE A 13 36.47 36.41 -8.50
C PHE A 13 37.20 37.43 -9.38
N LEU A 14 37.00 37.38 -10.70
CA LEU A 14 37.59 38.30 -11.67
C LEU A 14 37.03 39.73 -11.57
N CYS A 15 35.75 39.91 -11.24
CA CYS A 15 35.16 41.23 -11.00
C CYS A 15 35.62 41.83 -9.65
N VAL A 16 35.80 41.00 -8.62
CA VAL A 16 36.43 41.41 -7.35
C VAL A 16 37.90 41.77 -7.61
N ASP A 17 38.63 41.00 -8.40
CA ASP A 17 40.01 41.30 -8.80
C ASP A 17 40.13 42.58 -9.65
N LEU A 18 39.15 42.88 -10.51
CA LEU A 18 39.10 44.12 -11.31
C LEU A 18 38.74 45.36 -10.47
N ILE A 19 37.88 45.22 -9.45
CA ILE A 19 37.62 46.27 -8.45
C ILE A 19 38.83 46.44 -7.53
N TYR A 20 39.53 45.34 -7.18
CA TYR A 20 40.78 45.37 -6.42
C TYR A 20 41.92 46.02 -7.21
N LEU A 21 42.07 45.75 -8.51
CA LEU A 21 43.15 46.33 -9.33
C LEU A 21 43.03 47.85 -9.51
N GLN A 22 41.82 48.40 -9.54
CA GLN A 22 41.63 49.87 -9.55
C GLN A 22 41.77 50.51 -8.16
N ALA A 23 41.54 49.74 -7.07
CA ALA A 23 41.79 50.18 -5.70
C ALA A 23 43.30 50.21 -5.35
N ILE A 24 44.09 49.27 -5.89
CA ILE A 24 45.51 49.09 -5.56
C ILE A 24 46.39 50.33 -5.84
N THR A 25 46.01 51.21 -6.77
CA THR A 25 46.78 52.46 -7.01
C THR A 25 46.38 53.64 -6.11
N CYS A 26 45.29 53.55 -5.33
CA CYS A 26 44.81 54.62 -4.46
C CYS A 26 45.00 54.36 -2.95
N PHE A 27 45.31 53.11 -2.55
CA PHE A 27 45.44 52.67 -1.15
C PHE A 27 46.88 52.34 -0.71
N ALA A 28 47.90 52.80 -1.44
CA ALA A 28 49.31 52.46 -1.19
C ALA A 28 49.82 52.86 0.22
N ASP A 29 49.13 53.79 0.92
CA ASP A 29 49.52 54.29 2.25
C ASP A 29 48.45 54.12 3.35
N THR A 30 47.35 53.43 3.09
CA THR A 30 46.22 53.35 4.03
C THR A 30 46.24 52.09 4.89
N GLU A 31 45.98 52.24 6.18
CA GLU A 31 45.67 51.12 7.07
C GLU A 31 44.28 50.56 6.72
N LEU A 32 44.17 49.26 6.56
CA LEU A 32 42.95 48.48 6.34
C LEU A 32 42.93 47.31 7.34
N PRO A 33 42.67 47.60 8.62
CA PRO A 33 42.61 46.59 9.67
C PRO A 33 41.34 45.75 9.57
N GLY A 34 41.48 44.47 9.87
CA GLY A 34 40.42 43.47 9.92
C GLY A 34 40.71 42.38 10.95
N THR A 35 39.78 41.43 11.06
CA THR A 35 39.91 40.30 11.99
C THR A 35 39.38 39.03 11.37
N PHE A 36 40.06 37.91 11.66
CA PHE A 36 39.56 36.58 11.40
C PHE A 36 39.29 35.88 12.73
N ASN A 37 38.09 35.35 12.91
CA ASN A 37 37.68 34.65 14.11
C ASN A 37 37.30 33.22 13.75
N TYR A 38 37.83 32.28 14.53
CA TYR A 38 37.35 30.90 14.55
C TYR A 38 36.82 30.60 15.95
N SER A 39 35.58 30.10 16.06
CA SER A 39 35.00 29.75 17.35
C SER A 39 34.47 28.32 17.37
N PHE A 40 34.51 27.73 18.56
CA PHE A 40 33.89 26.46 18.87
C PHE A 40 33.08 26.63 20.15
N GLU A 41 31.82 26.21 20.13
CA GLU A 41 30.87 26.35 21.24
C GLU A 41 30.08 25.06 21.44
N GLY A 42 29.92 24.64 22.69
CA GLY A 42 28.91 23.66 23.09
C GLY A 42 27.74 24.37 23.76
N SER A 43 26.51 23.98 23.40
CA SER A 43 25.28 24.55 23.95
C SER A 43 24.30 23.46 24.35
N THR A 44 23.69 23.61 25.54
CA THR A 44 22.54 22.79 25.95
C THR A 44 21.28 23.16 25.16
N GLN A 45 21.25 24.33 24.52
CA GLN A 45 20.19 24.67 23.58
C GLN A 45 20.32 23.77 22.35
N TYR A 46 19.34 22.87 22.17
CA TYR A 46 19.30 21.83 21.14
C TYR A 46 20.34 20.70 21.27
N ASP A 47 21.06 20.62 22.41
CA ASP A 47 22.17 19.67 22.65
C ASP A 47 23.15 19.58 21.48
N ARG A 48 23.80 20.69 21.13
CA ARG A 48 24.64 20.80 19.92
C ARG A 48 26.02 21.38 20.19
N PHE A 49 26.96 21.01 19.33
CA PHE A 49 28.23 21.72 19.15
C PHE A 49 28.18 22.52 17.86
N SER A 50 28.76 23.72 17.89
CA SER A 50 28.83 24.63 16.75
C SER A 50 30.27 25.06 16.48
N SER A 51 30.68 25.05 15.22
CA SER A 51 31.91 25.72 14.77
C SER A 51 31.55 26.88 13.85
N SER A 52 32.21 28.03 14.03
CA SER A 52 31.95 29.19 13.20
C SER A 52 33.21 29.91 12.76
N THR A 53 33.18 30.46 11.54
CA THR A 53 34.18 31.37 11.00
C THR A 53 33.54 32.73 10.77
N ASP A 54 34.06 33.77 11.40
CA ASP A 54 33.53 35.15 11.36
C ASP A 54 34.69 36.09 11.00
N THR A 55 34.53 36.88 9.94
CA THR A 55 35.59 37.75 9.43
C THR A 55 35.10 39.17 9.34
N ILE A 56 35.88 40.13 9.83
CA ILE A 56 35.69 41.55 9.55
C ILE A 56 36.68 41.95 8.46
N LEU A 57 36.15 42.18 7.26
CA LEU A 57 36.91 42.62 6.09
C LEU A 57 36.72 44.12 5.89
N PRO A 58 37.78 44.94 5.98
CA PRO A 58 37.69 46.37 5.75
C PRO A 58 37.34 46.65 4.28
N LEU A 59 36.27 47.40 4.06
CA LEU A 59 35.97 47.98 2.75
C LEU A 59 36.56 49.39 2.64
N TRP A 60 36.55 50.13 3.75
CA TRP A 60 37.13 51.47 3.85
C TRP A 60 37.44 51.81 5.31
N TYR A 61 38.59 52.42 5.57
CA TYR A 61 38.96 52.98 6.87
C TYR A 61 39.61 54.34 6.68
N ASN A 62 39.13 55.36 7.41
CA ASN A 62 39.73 56.68 7.42
C ASN A 62 40.40 56.94 8.77
N SER A 63 41.71 56.70 8.87
CA SER A 63 42.46 56.83 10.12
C SER A 63 42.34 58.21 10.81
N PRO A 64 42.37 59.36 10.09
CA PRO A 64 42.18 60.68 10.71
C PRO A 64 40.81 60.93 11.32
N SER A 65 39.73 60.39 10.74
CA SER A 65 38.37 60.58 11.24
C SER A 65 37.84 59.37 12.00
N ASP A 66 38.58 58.26 12.05
CA ASP A 66 38.16 56.99 12.64
C ASP A 66 36.77 56.50 12.21
N SER A 67 36.51 56.61 10.92
CA SER A 67 35.33 56.05 10.26
C SER A 67 35.70 54.73 9.59
N TYR A 68 34.90 53.68 9.82
CA TYR A 68 35.20 52.32 9.38
C TYR A 68 34.00 51.66 8.75
N PHE A 69 34.11 51.27 7.48
CA PHE A 69 33.10 50.54 6.74
C PHE A 69 33.63 49.15 6.38
N PHE A 70 32.86 48.11 6.67
CA PHE A 70 33.33 46.73 6.58
C PHE A 70 32.26 45.77 6.08
N PHE A 71 32.74 44.66 5.53
CA PHE A 71 31.97 43.48 5.19
C PHE A 71 32.25 42.38 6.21
N ALA A 72 31.18 41.73 6.70
CA ALA A 72 31.23 40.77 7.78
C ALA A 72 30.58 39.44 7.40
N PRO A 73 31.23 38.60 6.57
CA PRO A 73 30.74 37.26 6.27
C PRO A 73 30.97 36.32 7.45
N LYS A 74 29.97 35.50 7.73
CA LYS A 74 30.04 34.44 8.73
C LYS A 74 29.40 33.16 8.23
N GLN A 75 30.00 32.05 8.65
CA GLN A 75 29.48 30.71 8.42
C GLN A 75 29.50 29.91 9.71
N THR A 76 28.40 29.22 10.00
CA THR A 76 28.27 28.34 11.18
C THR A 76 27.84 26.94 10.74
N PHE A 77 28.48 25.92 11.34
CA PHE A 77 28.14 24.52 11.18
C PHE A 77 27.71 23.95 12.53
N HIS A 78 26.56 23.26 12.57
CA HIS A 78 26.08 22.59 13.77
C HIS A 78 26.26 21.08 13.66
N SER A 79 26.65 20.43 14.76
CA SER A 79 26.91 18.99 14.83
C SER A 79 25.64 18.14 14.69
N LYS A 80 24.47 18.68 15.03
CA LYS A 80 23.18 17.97 15.05
C LYS A 80 22.32 18.43 13.86
N HIS A 81 21.72 17.46 13.15
CA HIS A 81 20.79 17.64 12.03
C HIS A 81 21.32 18.36 10.77
N GLY A 82 22.65 18.51 10.60
CA GLY A 82 23.24 19.06 9.38
C GLY A 82 22.83 20.52 9.08
N ALA A 83 22.37 21.24 10.09
CA ALA A 83 22.01 22.65 9.99
C ALA A 83 23.26 23.49 9.68
N GLN A 84 23.11 24.43 8.77
CA GLN A 84 24.18 25.34 8.33
C GLN A 84 23.63 26.75 8.22
N GLU A 85 24.42 27.71 8.65
CA GLU A 85 24.05 29.12 8.61
C GLU A 85 25.10 29.93 7.86
N TYR A 86 24.61 30.89 7.09
CA TYR A 86 25.41 31.85 6.34
C TYR A 86 24.84 33.23 6.61
N ASN A 87 25.67 34.12 7.14
CA ASN A 87 25.29 35.48 7.49
C ASN A 87 26.19 36.43 6.69
N PHE A 88 25.61 37.36 5.95
CA PHE A 88 26.35 38.34 5.17
C PHE A 88 26.02 39.75 5.66
N GLY A 89 26.96 40.38 6.35
CA GLY A 89 26.77 41.70 6.96
C GLY A 89 27.55 42.81 6.29
N LEU A 90 26.98 44.02 6.31
CA LEU A 90 27.70 45.27 6.12
C LEU A 90 27.60 46.11 7.39
N GLY A 91 28.68 46.76 7.78
CA GLY A 91 28.69 47.58 8.98
C GLY A 91 29.49 48.86 8.84
N LEU A 92 29.07 49.89 9.57
CA LEU A 92 29.72 51.19 9.69
C LEU A 92 29.99 51.45 11.17
N ARG A 93 31.21 51.85 11.53
CA ARG A 93 31.60 52.26 12.89
C ARG A 93 32.33 53.59 12.86
N GLN A 94 32.12 54.40 13.89
CA GLN A 94 32.71 55.72 14.05
C GLN A 94 33.18 55.90 15.50
N LEU A 95 34.47 56.20 15.69
CA LEU A 95 35.01 56.58 17.01
C LEU A 95 34.84 58.08 17.24
N PHE A 96 34.38 58.47 18.42
CA PHE A 96 34.19 59.87 18.81
C PHE A 96 35.10 60.23 19.97
N ALA A 97 36.05 61.14 19.72
CA ALA A 97 36.96 61.74 20.71
C ALA A 97 37.65 60.71 21.63
N ASP A 98 37.99 59.53 21.09
CA ASP A 98 38.54 58.38 21.83
C ASP A 98 37.70 57.95 23.08
N ALA A 99 36.43 58.35 23.14
CA ALA A 99 35.54 58.13 24.27
C ALA A 99 34.55 56.98 24.05
N PHE A 100 33.92 56.92 22.87
CA PHE A 100 32.99 55.86 22.49
C PHE A 100 32.96 55.63 20.98
N ILE A 101 32.46 54.47 20.57
CA ILE A 101 32.19 54.08 19.18
C ILE A 101 30.68 53.96 19.01
N LEU A 102 30.16 54.51 17.91
CA LEU A 102 28.83 54.18 17.41
C LEU A 102 28.95 53.30 16.17
N GLY A 103 28.14 52.25 16.12
CA GLY A 103 28.06 51.31 15.02
C GLY A 103 26.65 51.11 14.51
N PHE A 104 26.52 50.87 13.20
CA PHE A 104 25.30 50.39 12.56
C PHE A 104 25.64 49.23 11.64
N ASN A 105 24.81 48.20 11.59
CA ASN A 105 25.01 47.04 10.73
C ASN A 105 23.70 46.51 10.14
N VAL A 106 23.80 45.90 8.97
CA VAL A 106 22.70 45.21 8.28
C VAL A 106 23.18 43.84 7.83
N TYR A 107 22.37 42.81 8.06
CA TYR A 107 22.65 41.43 7.74
C TYR A 107 21.58 40.80 6.86
N TYR A 108 22.02 39.91 5.97
CA TYR A 108 21.15 38.94 5.32
C TYR A 108 21.57 37.53 5.74
N ASP A 109 20.66 36.85 6.42
CA ASP A 109 20.89 35.57 7.07
C ASP A 109 20.17 34.46 6.33
N LYS A 110 20.85 33.33 6.15
CA LYS A 110 20.32 32.12 5.54
C LYS A 110 20.62 30.92 6.43
N ARG A 111 19.59 30.30 6.97
CA ARG A 111 19.68 29.07 7.78
C ARG A 111 19.08 27.90 7.04
N LYS A 112 19.77 26.76 7.04
CA LYS A 112 19.16 25.45 6.77
C LYS A 112 18.68 24.87 8.09
N SER A 113 17.37 24.66 8.26
CA SER A 113 16.81 24.06 9.45
C SER A 113 17.08 22.55 9.53
N PRO A 114 16.92 21.93 10.72
CA PRO A 114 16.97 20.47 10.90
C PRO A 114 16.04 19.69 9.96
N THR A 115 14.90 20.29 9.56
CA THR A 115 13.95 19.71 8.61
C THR A 115 14.39 19.87 7.14
N HIS A 116 15.63 20.32 6.92
CA HIS A 116 16.29 20.51 5.63
C HIS A 116 15.73 21.65 4.76
N HIS A 117 14.99 22.58 5.36
CA HIS A 117 14.44 23.74 4.68
C HIS A 117 15.30 24.98 4.88
N TYR A 118 15.22 25.92 3.93
CA TYR A 118 15.95 27.19 4.03
C TYR A 118 15.04 28.31 4.53
N HIS A 119 15.48 28.96 5.60
CA HIS A 119 14.89 30.19 6.15
C HIS A 119 15.81 31.37 5.85
N TYR A 120 15.19 32.54 5.65
CA TYR A 120 15.87 33.77 5.26
C TYR A 120 15.40 34.91 6.16
N GLN A 121 16.34 35.69 6.69
CA GLN A 121 16.04 36.77 7.63
C GLN A 121 16.91 37.99 7.33
N ARG A 122 16.38 39.18 7.61
CA ARG A 122 17.11 40.44 7.59
C ARG A 122 17.39 40.87 9.03
N GLY A 123 18.64 41.24 9.31
CA GLY A 123 19.06 41.75 10.61
C GLY A 123 19.45 43.22 10.53
N TYR A 124 19.11 44.00 11.55
CA TYR A 124 19.52 45.40 11.68
C TYR A 124 20.05 45.62 13.09
N GLY A 125 21.28 46.12 13.22
CA GLY A 125 21.95 46.27 14.51
C GLY A 125 22.52 47.67 14.74
N ILE A 126 22.48 48.11 16.00
CA ILE A 126 23.10 49.34 16.48
C ILE A 126 24.04 49.00 17.65
N GLU A 127 25.23 49.59 17.66
CA GLU A 127 26.26 49.37 18.68
C GLU A 127 26.69 50.70 19.32
N PHE A 128 26.83 50.71 20.64
CA PHE A 128 27.55 51.74 21.41
C PHE A 128 28.65 51.03 22.20
N LEU A 129 29.92 51.31 21.92
CA LEU A 129 31.05 50.68 22.62
C LEU A 129 31.89 51.75 23.30
N SER A 130 32.26 51.55 24.56
CA SER A 130 33.16 52.47 25.27
C SER A 130 34.14 51.72 26.15
N GLN A 131 34.99 52.43 26.88
CA GLN A 131 35.85 51.77 27.87
C GLN A 131 35.02 51.13 29.00
N TYR A 132 33.92 51.78 29.41
CA TYR A 132 33.16 51.43 30.62
C TYR A 132 31.86 50.68 30.35
N ILE A 133 31.15 51.05 29.29
CA ILE A 133 29.81 50.53 28.98
C ILE A 133 29.73 50.19 27.49
N ASP A 134 29.20 49.01 27.20
CA ASP A 134 28.76 48.63 25.87
C ASP A 134 27.26 48.46 25.88
N ALA A 135 26.59 48.87 24.81
CA ALA A 135 25.18 48.60 24.57
C ALA A 135 24.98 48.19 23.11
N ARG A 136 24.14 47.19 22.88
CA ARG A 136 23.80 46.71 21.53
C ARG A 136 22.31 46.45 21.45
N PHE A 137 21.75 46.68 20.27
CA PHE A 137 20.37 46.35 19.93
C PHE A 137 20.36 45.72 18.54
N ASN A 138 19.63 44.63 18.37
CA ASN A 138 19.47 43.94 17.08
C ASN A 138 17.99 43.65 16.84
N TYR A 139 17.49 43.92 15.64
CA TYR A 139 16.15 43.54 15.18
C TYR A 139 16.24 42.57 14.02
N TYR A 140 15.30 41.62 13.96
CA TYR A 140 15.31 40.46 13.08
C TYR A 140 13.95 40.32 12.38
N ASP A 141 13.97 40.33 11.05
CA ASP A 141 12.79 40.35 10.19
C ASP A 141 12.82 39.19 9.19
N PRO A 142 12.06 38.10 9.43
CA PRO A 142 11.93 36.96 8.54
C PRO A 142 11.34 37.32 7.18
N VAL A 143 12.00 36.86 6.12
CA VAL A 143 11.57 37.09 4.74
C VAL A 143 10.58 36.03 4.27
N ASN A 144 10.76 34.78 4.70
CA ASN A 144 9.92 33.67 4.30
C ASN A 144 8.75 33.45 5.28
N LYS A 145 7.58 33.10 4.72
CA LYS A 145 6.37 32.73 5.47
C LYS A 145 6.51 31.35 6.12
N PRO A 146 5.64 31.01 7.11
CA PRO A 146 5.57 29.66 7.64
C PRO A 146 5.38 28.62 6.55
N ARG A 147 5.99 27.45 6.73
CA ARG A 147 6.02 26.38 5.73
C ARG A 147 5.42 25.10 6.30
N ARG A 148 4.49 24.48 5.56
CA ARG A 148 3.95 23.16 5.91
C ARG A 148 5.03 22.08 5.71
N LEU A 149 5.30 21.32 6.76
CA LEU A 149 6.26 20.21 6.78
C LEU A 149 5.59 18.88 6.36
N GLY A 150 4.32 18.71 6.70
CA GLY A 150 3.58 17.50 6.38
C GLY A 150 2.12 17.59 6.81
N SER A 151 1.35 16.61 6.36
CA SER A 151 -0.04 16.45 6.78
C SER A 151 -0.44 15.00 6.90
N SER A 152 -1.23 14.69 7.91
CA SER A 152 -1.94 13.43 8.02
C SER A 152 -3.44 13.69 8.10
N SER A 153 -4.23 12.75 7.60
CA SER A 153 -5.68 12.80 7.72
C SER A 153 -6.24 11.41 7.92
N GLY A 154 -7.40 11.34 8.55
CA GLY A 154 -8.13 10.09 8.72
C GLY A 154 -9.61 10.37 9.01
N TYR A 155 -10.33 9.30 9.32
CA TYR A 155 -11.73 9.36 9.69
C TYR A 155 -11.95 8.74 11.07
N HIS A 156 -12.92 9.26 11.80
CA HIS A 156 -13.43 8.66 13.03
C HIS A 156 -14.93 8.95 13.16
N LEU A 157 -15.60 8.28 14.09
CA LEU A 157 -17.00 8.55 14.42
C LEU A 157 -17.08 9.81 15.31
N GLY A 158 -17.71 10.87 14.81
CA GLY A 158 -18.10 12.03 15.60
C GLY A 158 -19.57 11.96 16.02
N SER A 159 -20.01 12.96 16.79
CA SER A 159 -21.33 12.96 17.45
C SER A 159 -22.51 12.71 16.51
N GLU A 160 -22.53 13.26 15.28
CA GLU A 160 -23.65 13.11 14.33
C GLU A 160 -23.23 12.51 12.98
N GLY A 161 -22.07 11.87 12.91
CA GLY A 161 -21.57 11.31 11.65
C GLY A 161 -20.08 11.00 11.65
N ILE A 162 -19.61 10.53 10.51
CA ILE A 162 -18.18 10.33 10.27
C ILE A 162 -17.53 11.69 10.11
N VAL A 163 -16.48 11.93 10.89
CA VAL A 163 -15.68 13.15 10.85
C VAL A 163 -14.33 12.85 10.23
N ARG A 164 -13.97 13.65 9.24
CA ARG A 164 -12.61 13.69 8.70
C ARG A 164 -11.78 14.64 9.54
N TRP A 165 -10.65 14.17 10.03
CA TRP A 165 -9.67 15.00 10.70
C TRP A 165 -8.46 15.23 9.80
N GLU A 166 -7.88 16.43 9.89
CA GLU A 166 -6.61 16.78 9.28
C GLU A 166 -5.67 17.34 10.34
N ARG A 167 -4.43 16.84 10.36
CA ARG A 167 -3.33 17.38 11.15
C ARG A 167 -2.27 17.93 10.20
N SER A 168 -1.91 19.19 10.36
CA SER A 168 -0.88 19.86 9.56
C SER A 168 0.26 20.33 10.45
N LEU A 169 1.49 19.97 10.11
CA LEU A 169 2.69 20.43 10.80
C LEU A 169 3.30 21.60 10.02
N PHE A 170 3.63 22.70 10.70
CA PHE A 170 4.26 23.88 10.11
C PHE A 170 5.57 24.23 10.81
N GLU A 171 6.50 24.82 10.07
CA GLU A 171 7.76 25.41 10.52
C GLU A 171 7.73 26.92 10.27
N GLU A 172 7.94 27.74 11.29
CA GLU A 172 7.81 29.21 11.22
C GLU A 172 9.08 29.93 11.69
N PRO A 173 9.70 30.80 10.88
CA PRO A 173 10.77 31.70 11.34
C PRO A 173 10.18 32.91 12.09
N LEU A 174 10.77 33.27 13.26
CA LEU A 174 10.23 34.30 14.15
C LEU A 174 10.82 35.69 13.91
N GLU A 175 9.96 36.70 13.99
CA GLU A 175 10.33 38.13 13.99
C GLU A 175 10.65 38.56 15.41
N GLY A 176 11.63 39.44 15.63
CA GLY A 176 11.96 39.83 17.00
C GLY A 176 13.13 40.77 17.14
N PHE A 177 13.53 41.02 18.38
CA PHE A 177 14.70 41.83 18.70
C PHE A 177 15.42 41.34 19.96
N ASP A 178 16.69 41.72 20.08
CA ASP A 178 17.47 41.61 21.31
C ASP A 178 18.15 42.92 21.66
N PHE A 179 18.47 43.06 22.94
CA PHE A 179 19.39 44.07 23.41
C PHE A 179 20.30 43.52 24.49
N GLU A 180 21.52 44.02 24.57
CA GLU A 180 22.46 43.73 25.65
C GLU A 180 23.20 44.99 26.11
N VAL A 181 23.49 45.05 27.41
CA VAL A 181 24.36 46.06 28.03
C VAL A 181 25.44 45.35 28.82
N GLY A 182 26.68 45.80 28.71
CA GLY A 182 27.81 45.18 29.40
C GLY A 182 28.88 46.14 29.89
N CYS A 183 29.64 45.68 30.87
CA CYS A 183 30.70 46.45 31.53
C CYS A 183 31.89 45.56 31.87
N PRO A 184 33.12 46.13 31.92
CA PRO A 184 34.31 45.37 32.29
C PRO A 184 34.26 44.99 33.77
N LEU A 185 34.69 43.78 34.10
CA LEU A 185 34.91 43.37 35.48
C LEU A 185 36.32 43.77 35.93
N PRO A 186 36.52 44.17 37.20
CA PRO A 186 37.82 44.57 37.73
C PRO A 186 38.72 43.36 38.07
N ILE A 187 38.80 42.38 37.15
CA ILE A 187 39.67 41.21 37.27
C ILE A 187 41.02 41.58 36.66
N ARG A 188 42.09 41.54 37.46
CA ARG A 188 43.42 42.03 37.03
C ARG A 188 44.18 41.04 36.14
N GLN A 189 43.86 39.76 36.25
CA GLN A 189 44.57 38.67 35.57
C GLN A 189 44.13 38.52 34.11
N PHE A 190 42.85 38.76 33.82
CA PHE A 190 42.26 38.60 32.50
C PHE A 190 41.31 39.77 32.21
N ARG A 191 41.27 40.23 30.96
CA ARG A 191 40.29 41.23 30.53
C ARG A 191 38.94 40.54 30.36
N THR A 192 38.07 40.66 31.35
CA THR A 192 36.73 40.08 31.34
C THR A 192 35.67 41.17 31.25
N ARG A 193 34.66 40.94 30.41
CA ARG A 193 33.45 41.77 30.32
C ARG A 193 32.23 40.89 30.55
N ILE A 194 31.24 41.42 31.27
CA ILE A 194 29.95 40.78 31.48
C ILE A 194 28.86 41.58 30.79
N PHE A 195 27.85 40.89 30.27
CA PHE A 195 26.72 41.45 29.56
C PHE A 195 25.43 40.87 30.13
N ALA A 196 24.42 41.72 30.25
CA ALA A 196 23.05 41.33 30.57
C ALA A 196 22.11 41.95 29.54
N GLY A 197 21.07 41.21 29.16
CA GLY A 197 20.18 41.61 28.08
C GLY A 197 18.89 40.80 28.06
N ALA A 198 18.07 41.06 27.07
CA ALA A 198 16.87 40.28 26.80
C ALA A 198 16.61 40.16 25.30
N SER A 199 15.88 39.11 24.91
CA SER A 199 15.42 38.86 23.55
C SER A 199 13.91 38.60 23.55
N PHE A 200 13.21 39.09 22.54
CA PHE A 200 11.76 38.93 22.34
C PHE A 200 11.49 38.57 20.89
N TYR A 201 10.72 37.51 20.66
CA TYR A 201 10.40 36.99 19.34
C TYR A 201 8.91 36.66 19.22
N ASP A 202 8.26 37.25 18.23
CA ASP A 202 6.82 37.11 17.96
C ASP A 202 6.58 35.97 16.96
N ALA A 203 5.54 35.17 17.23
CA ALA A 203 5.07 34.08 16.39
C ALA A 203 3.68 34.37 15.81
N LYS A 204 3.43 34.05 14.53
CA LYS A 204 2.11 34.22 13.91
C LYS A 204 1.27 32.95 14.02
N LEU A 205 1.90 31.78 13.90
CA LEU A 205 1.23 30.51 14.05
C LEU A 205 1.44 29.96 15.46
N SER A 206 2.67 29.97 15.95
CA SER A 206 3.08 29.33 17.22
C SER A 206 3.03 30.29 18.43
N ARG A 207 3.82 30.01 19.49
CA ARG A 207 3.91 30.85 20.69
C ARG A 207 5.13 31.79 20.61
N ASP A 208 4.96 33.00 21.14
CA ASP A 208 6.05 33.97 21.28
C ASP A 208 7.15 33.43 22.21
N LYS A 209 8.40 33.89 22.00
CA LYS A 209 9.57 33.49 22.79
C LYS A 209 10.27 34.70 23.38
N SER A 210 10.53 34.67 24.68
CA SER A 210 11.23 35.73 25.39
C SER A 210 12.30 35.15 26.30
N PHE A 211 13.47 35.78 26.34
CA PHE A 211 14.62 35.31 27.13
C PHE A 211 15.31 36.45 27.86
N PHE A 212 15.72 36.20 29.10
CA PHE A 212 16.77 36.98 29.76
C PHE A 212 18.13 36.35 29.45
N ASN A 213 19.08 37.18 29.02
CA ASN A 213 20.39 36.73 28.53
C ASN A 213 21.51 37.24 29.44
N LEU A 214 22.42 36.35 29.83
CA LEU A 214 23.68 36.70 30.49
C LEU A 214 24.83 36.17 29.67
N ARG A 215 25.87 36.98 29.46
CA ARG A 215 27.08 36.57 28.75
C ARG A 215 28.33 37.09 29.44
N SER A 216 29.41 36.33 29.39
CA SER A 216 30.74 36.79 29.73
C SER A 216 31.71 36.52 28.59
N GLU A 217 32.65 37.44 28.42
CA GLU A 217 33.75 37.32 27.47
C GLU A 217 35.05 37.54 28.22
N THR A 218 35.92 36.53 28.25
CA THR A 218 37.18 36.56 28.98
C THR A 218 38.34 36.37 28.02
N HIS A 219 39.16 37.41 27.88
CA HIS A 219 40.39 37.37 27.09
C HIS A 219 41.50 36.75 27.93
N LEU A 220 41.80 35.48 27.70
CA LEU A 220 42.90 34.77 28.36
C LEU A 220 44.26 35.23 27.81
N THR A 221 44.28 35.53 26.51
CA THR A 221 45.41 36.14 25.81
C THR A 221 44.87 37.14 24.79
N ASN A 222 45.75 37.75 23.99
CA ASN A 222 45.33 38.65 22.90
C ASN A 222 44.67 37.93 21.70
N TRP A 223 44.65 36.59 21.69
CA TRP A 223 44.15 35.77 20.58
C TRP A 223 43.16 34.71 21.05
N LEU A 224 43.22 34.27 22.31
CA LEU A 224 42.31 33.27 22.87
C LEU A 224 41.32 33.93 23.82
N ILE A 225 40.05 33.78 23.48
CA ILE A 225 38.90 34.32 24.20
C ILE A 225 38.01 33.14 24.61
N VAL A 226 37.49 33.18 25.83
CA VAL A 226 36.47 32.25 26.32
C VAL A 226 35.15 33.00 26.43
N ASP A 227 34.13 32.49 25.75
CA ASP A 227 32.77 33.01 25.80
C ASP A 227 31.90 32.03 26.61
N CYS A 228 31.14 32.55 27.57
CA CYS A 228 30.10 31.80 28.25
C CYS A 228 28.79 32.59 28.14
N SER A 229 27.68 31.91 27.90
CA SER A 229 26.36 32.54 27.91
C SER A 229 25.30 31.66 28.56
N MET A 230 24.26 32.30 29.06
CA MET A 230 23.09 31.69 29.66
C MET A 230 21.84 32.42 29.14
N LYS A 231 20.86 31.67 28.64
CA LYS A 231 19.54 32.19 28.27
C LYS A 231 18.49 31.59 29.21
N VAL A 232 17.70 32.43 29.87
CA VAL A 232 16.63 32.04 30.80
C VAL A 232 15.29 32.42 30.17
N PRO A 233 14.40 31.47 29.86
CA PRO A 233 13.07 31.76 29.33
C PRO A 233 12.23 32.61 30.31
N ASP A 234 11.45 33.55 29.80
CA ASP A 234 10.46 34.29 30.59
C ASP A 234 9.17 33.45 30.71
N ASN A 235 8.96 32.86 31.90
CA ASN A 235 7.92 31.84 32.11
C ASN A 235 6.53 32.45 32.25
N HIS A 236 5.85 32.67 31.12
CA HIS A 236 4.39 32.75 31.08
C HIS A 236 3.79 31.50 30.40
N HIS A 237 3.61 30.46 31.22
CA HIS A 237 2.68 29.31 31.09
C HIS A 237 3.14 28.00 30.40
N THR A 238 3.11 26.95 31.25
CA THR A 238 2.99 25.48 31.05
C THR A 238 4.16 24.67 30.46
N LEU A 239 4.79 23.90 31.34
CA LEU A 239 5.40 22.57 31.21
C LEU A 239 5.50 22.02 29.77
N ASN A 240 6.53 22.43 29.03
CA ASN A 240 7.06 21.72 27.85
C ASN A 240 8.59 21.93 27.78
N ASP A 241 9.30 21.15 26.95
CA ASP A 241 10.78 21.10 26.83
C ASP A 241 11.49 22.46 26.58
N ASP A 242 10.75 23.50 26.21
CA ASP A 242 11.25 24.87 25.95
C ASP A 242 11.42 25.73 27.23
N ASP A 243 11.04 25.23 28.42
CA ASP A 243 11.19 25.94 29.72
C ASP A 243 12.59 25.79 30.35
N ASN A 244 13.56 25.22 29.62
CA ASN A 244 14.89 24.93 30.15
C ASN A 244 15.82 26.16 30.13
N ILE A 245 16.61 26.33 31.19
CA ILE A 245 17.72 27.29 31.18
C ILE A 245 18.81 26.76 30.24
N TYR A 246 19.18 27.56 29.25
CA TYR A 246 20.19 27.19 28.28
C TYR A 246 21.55 27.74 28.68
N PHE A 247 22.57 26.90 28.63
CA PHE A 247 23.97 27.26 28.87
C PHE A 247 24.78 26.99 27.61
N ALA A 248 25.64 27.94 27.25
CA ALA A 248 26.63 27.75 26.21
C ALA A 248 28.01 28.19 26.68
N ALA A 249 29.03 27.43 26.31
CA ALA A 249 30.42 27.77 26.59
C ALA A 249 31.29 27.38 25.39
N GLY A 250 32.25 28.24 25.09
CA GLY A 250 33.11 28.07 23.94
C GLY A 250 34.41 28.84 24.04
N PHE A 251 35.29 28.58 23.08
CA PHE A 251 36.49 29.37 22.88
C PHE A 251 36.51 29.95 21.47
N ARG A 252 37.11 31.13 21.36
CA ARG A 252 37.29 31.87 20.13
C ARG A 252 38.76 32.22 19.97
N VAL A 253 39.29 31.93 18.80
CA VAL A 253 40.61 32.37 18.35
C VAL A 253 40.41 33.58 17.44
N GLU A 254 40.84 34.75 17.92
CA GLU A 254 40.82 36.01 17.17
C GLU A 254 42.22 36.30 16.61
N ILE A 255 42.31 36.38 15.28
CA ILE A 255 43.56 36.61 14.56
C ILE A 255 43.50 38.00 13.92
N PRO A 256 44.45 38.91 14.23
CA PRO A 256 44.58 40.18 13.52
C PRO A 256 44.90 39.98 12.06
N PHE A 257 44.26 40.74 11.18
CA PHE A 257 44.59 40.75 9.76
C PHE A 257 44.61 42.18 9.23
N GLU A 258 45.74 42.63 8.70
CA GLU A 258 45.93 43.96 8.13
C GLU A 258 46.02 43.82 6.60
N LEU A 259 44.93 44.14 5.91
CA LEU A 259 44.84 43.99 4.46
C LEU A 259 45.82 44.92 3.74
N GLY A 260 46.06 46.12 4.29
CA GLY A 260 47.05 47.05 3.75
C GLY A 260 48.47 46.47 3.77
N ASP A 261 48.83 45.72 4.81
CA ASP A 261 50.12 45.02 4.89
C ASP A 261 50.20 43.85 3.90
N LEU A 262 49.11 43.09 3.73
CA LEU A 262 49.07 42.03 2.70
C LEU A 262 49.31 42.61 1.30
N LEU A 263 48.63 43.72 0.97
CA LEU A 263 48.74 44.39 -0.34
C LEU A 263 50.15 44.96 -0.57
N LYS A 264 50.88 45.30 0.49
CA LYS A 264 52.28 45.75 0.45
C LYS A 264 53.30 44.61 0.44
N GLY A 265 52.86 43.35 0.53
CA GLY A 265 53.75 42.19 0.67
C GLY A 265 54.40 42.06 2.05
N ASN A 266 53.90 42.80 3.05
CA ASN A 266 54.31 42.68 4.45
C ASN A 266 53.55 41.52 5.12
N ASN A 267 53.97 41.14 6.33
CA ASN A 267 53.23 40.18 7.15
C ASN A 267 51.89 40.80 7.61
N PRO A 268 50.72 40.33 7.15
CA PRO A 268 49.42 40.91 7.50
C PRO A 268 48.95 40.53 8.92
N PHE A 269 49.67 39.64 9.60
CA PHE A 269 49.39 39.21 10.97
C PHE A 269 50.25 39.97 12.00
N ARG A 270 50.89 41.08 11.59
CA ARG A 270 51.79 41.86 12.46
C ARG A 270 51.01 42.56 13.57
N ARG A 271 51.57 42.48 14.78
CA ARG A 271 50.94 42.90 16.04
C ARG A 271 50.77 44.44 16.13
N LYS A 272 49.52 44.90 16.30
CA LYS A 272 49.17 46.21 16.89
C LYS A 272 48.53 45.98 18.27
N ASP A 273 48.76 46.89 19.21
CA ASP A 273 48.33 46.72 20.62
C ASP A 273 46.80 46.82 20.75
N ARG A 274 46.10 45.73 21.12
CA ARG A 274 44.63 45.57 21.02
C ARG A 274 43.84 45.95 22.30
N GLY A 275 44.46 46.71 23.21
CA GLY A 275 43.83 47.13 24.47
C GLY A 275 42.96 48.39 24.37
N SER A 276 43.20 49.25 23.37
CA SER A 276 42.52 50.55 23.27
C SER A 276 41.08 50.45 22.73
N LEU A 277 40.25 51.43 23.07
CA LEU A 277 38.90 51.57 22.54
C LEU A 277 38.89 51.59 21.00
N ARG A 278 39.86 52.26 20.35
CA ARG A 278 39.98 52.33 18.90
C ARG A 278 40.04 50.96 18.24
N ASN A 279 40.74 49.98 18.83
CA ASN A 279 40.84 48.64 18.25
C ASN A 279 39.51 47.89 18.25
N ARG A 280 38.59 48.30 19.11
CA ARG A 280 37.25 47.71 19.17
C ARG A 280 36.41 48.04 17.95
N MET A 281 36.85 48.99 17.11
CA MET A 281 36.27 49.23 15.79
C MET A 281 36.36 48.02 14.86
N PHE A 282 37.31 47.11 15.08
CA PHE A 282 37.60 45.95 14.23
C PHE A 282 37.16 44.62 14.84
N GLU A 283 36.51 44.65 16.02
CA GLU A 283 35.93 43.48 16.67
C GLU A 283 34.77 42.93 15.84
N ARG A 284 34.41 41.65 16.03
CA ARG A 284 33.22 41.09 15.38
C ARG A 284 31.95 41.83 15.77
N VAL A 285 30.92 41.77 14.94
CA VAL A 285 29.57 42.21 15.34
C VAL A 285 28.97 41.16 16.29
N VAL A 286 28.30 41.62 17.35
CA VAL A 286 27.63 40.74 18.32
C VAL A 286 26.11 40.85 18.12
N ARG A 287 25.51 39.71 17.76
CA ARG A 287 24.07 39.51 17.51
C ARG A 287 23.69 38.06 17.82
N ASP A 288 22.40 37.78 18.02
CA ASP A 288 21.86 36.42 17.94
C ASP A 288 21.96 35.92 16.49
N LEU A 289 22.38 34.67 16.34
CA LEU A 289 22.80 34.11 15.05
C LEU A 289 21.78 33.11 14.51
N ASP A 290 21.06 32.47 15.41
CA ASP A 290 20.06 31.46 15.07
C ASP A 290 18.76 32.13 14.65
N ILE A 291 18.32 31.86 13.41
CA ILE A 291 16.93 32.16 13.02
C ILE A 291 16.01 31.33 13.92
N GLN A 292 15.30 31.93 14.86
CA GLN A 292 14.39 31.19 15.73
C GLN A 292 13.27 30.56 14.89
N VAL A 293 13.01 29.28 15.15
CA VAL A 293 11.99 28.51 14.43
C VAL A 293 11.10 27.78 15.44
N ASN A 294 9.80 27.78 15.17
CA ASN A 294 8.82 27.00 15.92
C ASN A 294 8.09 26.00 15.02
N ASP A 295 7.78 24.85 15.60
CA ASP A 295 6.88 23.88 15.02
C ASP A 295 5.46 24.06 15.59
N LYS A 296 4.44 24.05 14.74
CA LYS A 296 3.04 24.04 15.18
C LYS A 296 2.23 22.97 14.45
N GLU A 297 1.33 22.36 15.21
CA GLU A 297 0.29 21.47 14.71
C GLU A 297 -1.04 22.21 14.64
N GLU A 298 -1.67 22.19 13.47
CA GLU A 298 -3.06 22.59 13.29
C GLU A 298 -3.94 21.35 13.15
N TYR A 299 -5.09 21.37 13.82
CA TYR A 299 -6.09 20.31 13.79
C TYR A 299 -7.41 20.88 13.28
N ALA A 300 -7.98 20.23 12.26
CA ALA A 300 -9.27 20.60 11.69
C ALA A 300 -10.16 19.36 11.54
N GLU A 301 -11.45 19.52 11.81
CA GLU A 301 -12.46 18.48 11.67
C GLU A 301 -13.61 18.95 10.78
N GLN A 302 -14.08 18.04 9.92
CA GLN A 302 -15.24 18.28 9.06
C GLN A 302 -16.07 17.01 8.94
N THR A 303 -17.40 17.14 9.04
CA THR A 303 -18.32 16.01 8.81
C THR A 303 -18.23 15.54 7.36
N ALA A 304 -17.85 14.28 7.18
CA ALA A 304 -17.74 13.62 5.88
C ALA A 304 -19.05 12.95 5.46
N MET A 305 -19.74 12.30 6.42
CA MET A 305 -21.02 11.63 6.17
C MET A 305 -21.87 11.67 7.43
N PRO A 306 -23.09 12.26 7.40
CA PRO A 306 -23.98 12.23 8.55
C PRO A 306 -24.47 10.80 8.79
N LEU A 307 -24.62 10.43 10.08
CA LEU A 307 -25.09 9.11 10.50
C LEU A 307 -26.12 9.23 11.63
N VAL A 308 -27.04 8.28 11.66
CA VAL A 308 -27.85 7.96 12.84
C VAL A 308 -27.27 6.70 13.48
N TYR A 309 -26.93 6.78 14.76
CA TYR A 309 -26.28 5.68 15.47
C TYR A 309 -27.29 4.79 16.21
N VAL A 310 -27.06 3.48 16.17
CA VAL A 310 -27.82 2.45 16.89
C VAL A 310 -26.89 1.59 17.73
N ASN A 311 -27.13 1.52 19.02
CA ASN A 311 -26.34 0.71 19.95
C ASN A 311 -27.20 0.24 21.14
N ASN A 312 -27.41 -1.07 21.25
CA ASN A 312 -28.21 -1.68 22.32
C ASN A 312 -27.59 -1.54 23.73
N THR A 313 -26.34 -1.06 23.85
CA THR A 313 -25.73 -0.77 25.15
C THR A 313 -26.11 0.61 25.72
N ASN A 314 -26.86 1.42 24.97
CA ASN A 314 -27.30 2.72 25.49
C ASN A 314 -28.26 2.53 26.67
N THR A 315 -27.80 2.97 27.85
CA THR A 315 -28.56 2.94 29.11
C THR A 315 -28.85 4.33 29.65
N SER A 316 -28.53 5.39 28.88
CA SER A 316 -28.66 6.79 29.32
C SER A 316 -30.11 7.27 29.45
N GLY A 317 -31.08 6.52 28.89
CA GLY A 317 -32.49 6.91 28.84
C GLY A 317 -32.79 8.06 27.87
N THR A 318 -31.76 8.57 27.19
CA THR A 318 -31.89 9.56 26.11
C THR A 318 -31.45 8.89 24.81
N GLU A 319 -32.27 9.03 23.77
CA GLU A 319 -32.02 8.47 22.44
C GLU A 319 -32.31 9.55 21.39
N ASN A 320 -31.26 10.10 20.79
CA ASN A 320 -31.37 11.10 19.73
C ASN A 320 -30.60 10.69 18.46
N GLY A 321 -29.97 9.51 18.46
CA GLY A 321 -29.22 9.00 17.32
C GLY A 321 -27.81 9.57 17.19
N SER A 322 -27.33 10.35 18.16
CA SER A 322 -25.93 10.78 18.24
C SER A 322 -25.03 9.65 18.77
N LEU A 323 -23.71 9.80 18.64
CA LEU A 323 -22.75 8.82 19.14
C LEU A 323 -22.83 8.66 20.66
N GLU A 324 -23.15 9.74 21.37
CA GLU A 324 -23.30 9.79 22.83
C GLU A 324 -24.65 9.23 23.30
N HIS A 325 -25.70 9.40 22.49
CA HIS A 325 -27.06 8.96 22.79
C HIS A 325 -27.69 8.19 21.61
N PRO A 326 -27.09 7.05 21.19
CA PRO A 326 -27.57 6.29 20.06
C PRO A 326 -28.92 5.64 20.36
N PHE A 327 -29.72 5.32 19.35
CA PHE A 327 -30.95 4.56 19.58
C PHE A 327 -30.61 3.16 20.10
N SER A 328 -31.34 2.68 21.11
CA SER A 328 -31.08 1.34 21.67
C SER A 328 -31.57 0.21 20.75
N THR A 329 -32.52 0.51 19.84
CA THR A 329 -33.06 -0.45 18.89
C THR A 329 -33.05 0.13 17.47
N LEU A 330 -32.88 -0.75 16.47
CA LEU A 330 -32.96 -0.35 15.06
C LEU A 330 -34.37 0.14 14.69
N THR A 331 -35.41 -0.45 15.27
CA THR A 331 -36.81 -0.01 15.06
C THR A 331 -37.02 1.45 15.49
N ALA A 332 -36.51 1.84 16.67
CA ALA A 332 -36.60 3.22 17.12
C ALA A 332 -35.84 4.18 16.21
N ALA A 333 -34.65 3.77 15.74
CA ALA A 333 -33.85 4.55 14.82
C ALA A 333 -34.56 4.80 13.49
N LEU A 334 -35.12 3.75 12.87
CA LEU A 334 -35.83 3.83 11.58
C LEU A 334 -37.15 4.62 11.68
N ALA A 335 -37.74 4.72 12.88
CA ALA A 335 -38.94 5.53 13.13
C ALA A 335 -38.62 7.00 13.48
N SER A 336 -37.34 7.36 13.65
CA SER A 336 -36.93 8.68 14.14
C SER A 336 -37.00 9.79 13.09
N THR A 337 -37.16 11.03 13.56
CA THR A 337 -37.04 12.22 12.72
C THR A 337 -35.64 12.37 12.13
N GLU A 338 -34.60 11.98 12.87
CA GLU A 338 -33.22 12.07 12.39
C GLU A 338 -32.97 11.14 11.21
N PHE A 339 -33.46 9.90 11.27
CA PHE A 339 -33.37 8.99 10.14
C PHE A 339 -34.12 9.50 8.92
N SER A 340 -35.28 10.16 9.10
CA SER A 340 -36.02 10.74 7.97
C SER A 340 -35.21 11.77 7.17
N ARG A 341 -34.26 12.45 7.83
CA ARG A 341 -33.37 13.46 7.24
C ARG A 341 -32.03 12.87 6.75
N ILE A 342 -31.42 11.98 7.52
CA ILE A 342 -30.05 11.51 7.31
C ILE A 342 -29.99 10.26 6.42
N LYS A 343 -30.94 9.33 6.58
CA LYS A 343 -31.05 8.05 5.85
C LYS A 343 -29.87 7.06 5.94
N ASN A 344 -28.73 7.48 6.48
CA ASN A 344 -27.61 6.60 6.80
C ASN A 344 -27.68 6.18 8.27
N VAL A 345 -27.69 4.87 8.52
CA VAL A 345 -27.74 4.29 9.85
C VAL A 345 -26.47 3.48 10.09
N TYR A 346 -25.78 3.76 11.20
CA TYR A 346 -24.63 2.98 11.64
C TYR A 346 -24.97 2.17 12.89
N ILE A 347 -24.85 0.86 12.81
CA ILE A 347 -25.26 -0.07 13.86
C ILE A 347 -24.02 -0.68 14.51
N PHE A 348 -23.87 -0.44 15.80
CA PHE A 348 -22.82 -1.06 16.58
C PHE A 348 -23.17 -2.52 16.90
N ARG A 349 -22.16 -3.40 16.95
CA ARG A 349 -22.31 -4.75 17.52
C ARG A 349 -22.89 -4.72 18.94
N GLY A 350 -22.65 -3.64 19.67
CA GLY A 350 -23.17 -3.44 21.02
C GLY A 350 -22.64 -4.48 22.00
N ASP A 351 -23.51 -5.00 22.86
CA ASP A 351 -23.19 -6.07 23.81
C ASP A 351 -23.03 -7.46 23.18
N GLY A 352 -23.34 -7.59 21.88
CA GLY A 352 -23.33 -8.84 21.13
C GLY A 352 -24.66 -9.61 21.14
N SER A 353 -25.69 -9.10 21.80
CA SER A 353 -27.06 -9.57 21.64
C SER A 353 -27.68 -9.08 20.32
N SER A 354 -28.74 -9.77 19.88
CA SER A 354 -29.42 -9.45 18.63
C SER A 354 -30.28 -8.20 18.72
N TYR A 355 -30.32 -7.44 17.64
CA TYR A 355 -31.39 -6.50 17.34
C TYR A 355 -32.53 -7.29 16.70
N THR A 356 -33.55 -7.60 17.48
CA THR A 356 -34.69 -8.39 16.99
C THR A 356 -35.74 -7.51 16.32
N GLY A 357 -36.18 -7.88 15.12
CA GLY A 357 -37.24 -7.19 14.39
C GLY A 357 -37.26 -7.49 12.90
N ASN A 358 -38.31 -7.01 12.23
CA ASN A 358 -38.42 -7.01 10.77
C ASN A 358 -38.32 -5.56 10.29
N TYR A 359 -37.39 -5.29 9.38
CA TYR A 359 -36.97 -3.93 9.04
C TYR A 359 -37.32 -3.60 7.58
N ALA A 360 -38.39 -2.85 7.38
CA ALA A 360 -38.73 -2.28 6.08
C ALA A 360 -38.00 -0.95 5.89
N LEU A 361 -37.04 -0.93 4.96
CA LEU A 361 -36.25 0.26 4.66
C LEU A 361 -36.99 1.15 3.65
N PRO A 362 -37.09 2.47 3.88
CA PRO A 362 -37.50 3.39 2.83
C PRO A 362 -36.40 3.54 1.78
N ALA A 363 -36.76 4.08 0.61
CA ALA A 363 -35.78 4.34 -0.44
C ALA A 363 -34.62 5.24 0.02
N ASN A 364 -33.47 5.09 -0.64
CA ASN A 364 -32.25 5.86 -0.41
C ASN A 364 -31.69 5.68 1.01
N THR A 365 -31.65 4.43 1.50
CA THR A 365 -31.22 4.08 2.86
C THR A 365 -29.90 3.31 2.83
N THR A 366 -28.92 3.77 3.60
CA THR A 366 -27.71 2.99 3.89
C THR A 366 -27.81 2.40 5.31
N LEU A 367 -27.81 1.08 5.41
CA LEU A 367 -27.77 0.33 6.65
C LEU A 367 -26.37 -0.28 6.83
N TRP A 368 -25.59 0.28 7.75
CA TRP A 368 -24.18 -0.04 7.91
C TRP A 368 -23.86 -0.56 9.31
N GLY A 369 -23.59 -1.86 9.42
CA GLY A 369 -23.11 -2.49 10.65
C GLY A 369 -21.60 -2.37 10.87
N SER A 370 -21.20 -2.37 12.14
CA SER A 370 -19.78 -2.29 12.56
C SER A 370 -18.91 -3.49 12.17
N GLY A 371 -19.45 -4.46 11.44
CA GLY A 371 -18.71 -5.60 10.90
C GLY A 371 -17.84 -5.25 9.69
N TYR A 372 -18.11 -4.10 9.06
CA TYR A 372 -17.37 -3.63 7.89
C TYR A 372 -16.85 -2.20 8.09
N SER A 373 -15.61 -1.94 7.70
CA SER A 373 -14.94 -0.65 7.91
C SER A 373 -15.35 0.44 6.89
N GLY A 374 -16.00 0.03 5.80
CA GLY A 374 -16.40 0.92 4.72
C GLY A 374 -15.22 1.61 4.03
N GLN A 375 -15.54 2.54 3.12
CA GLN A 375 -14.55 3.39 2.47
C GLN A 375 -13.76 4.29 3.46
N PHE A 376 -14.29 4.49 4.66
CA PHE A 376 -13.73 5.36 5.69
C PHE A 376 -12.72 4.64 6.61
N ARG A 377 -12.51 3.33 6.43
CA ARG A 377 -11.57 2.51 7.22
C ARG A 377 -11.82 2.62 8.73
N LEU A 378 -13.09 2.64 9.12
CA LEU A 378 -13.47 2.68 10.53
C LEU A 378 -13.05 1.38 11.23
N PRO A 379 -12.71 1.41 12.53
CA PRO A 379 -12.43 0.20 13.29
C PRO A 379 -13.64 -0.76 13.26
N THR A 380 -13.39 -2.03 12.92
CA THR A 380 -14.43 -3.07 12.94
C THR A 380 -14.58 -3.64 14.33
N ALA A 381 -15.81 -3.62 14.88
CA ALA A 381 -16.12 -4.16 16.20
C ALA A 381 -16.89 -5.49 16.13
N GLY A 382 -16.92 -6.12 14.95
CA GLY A 382 -17.72 -7.30 14.62
C GLY A 382 -19.11 -6.95 14.11
N TYR A 383 -19.79 -7.94 13.54
CA TYR A 383 -21.10 -7.79 12.91
C TYR A 383 -22.22 -7.64 13.96
N PRO A 384 -23.03 -6.56 13.95
CA PRO A 384 -24.28 -6.54 14.69
C PRO A 384 -25.23 -7.60 14.12
N VAL A 385 -25.91 -8.32 15.01
CA VAL A 385 -26.85 -9.38 14.63
C VAL A 385 -28.24 -8.78 14.50
N LEU A 386 -28.77 -8.79 13.29
CA LEU A 386 -30.14 -8.42 12.95
C LEU A 386 -30.93 -9.72 12.85
N GLU A 387 -31.78 -9.96 13.85
CA GLU A 387 -32.53 -11.21 13.98
C GLU A 387 -34.00 -10.97 13.66
N GLY A 388 -34.49 -11.62 12.61
CA GLY A 388 -35.91 -11.62 12.25
C GLY A 388 -36.76 -12.23 13.35
N SER A 389 -38.05 -11.89 13.35
CA SER A 389 -39.02 -12.45 14.29
C SER A 389 -39.50 -13.87 13.92
N GLY A 390 -39.05 -14.41 12.79
CA GLY A 390 -39.55 -15.64 12.18
C GLY A 390 -40.88 -15.52 11.44
N THR A 391 -41.57 -14.37 11.47
CA THR A 391 -42.90 -14.20 10.84
C THR A 391 -42.88 -13.51 9.48
N ASP A 392 -41.78 -12.82 9.15
CA ASP A 392 -41.62 -12.02 7.93
C ASP A 392 -40.11 -11.94 7.58
N HIS A 393 -39.76 -11.30 6.46
CA HIS A 393 -38.38 -11.04 6.05
C HIS A 393 -37.63 -10.22 7.11
N THR A 394 -36.36 -10.53 7.37
CA THR A 394 -35.58 -9.76 8.36
C THR A 394 -35.37 -8.32 7.87
N ILE A 395 -34.99 -8.15 6.60
CA ILE A 395 -34.85 -6.83 5.96
C ILE A 395 -35.64 -6.83 4.65
N THR A 396 -36.54 -5.85 4.49
CA THR A 396 -37.17 -5.51 3.21
C THR A 396 -36.56 -4.24 2.67
N VAL A 397 -35.91 -4.30 1.51
CA VAL A 397 -35.21 -3.17 0.89
C VAL A 397 -36.12 -2.42 -0.08
N ALA A 398 -35.81 -1.15 -0.31
CA ALA A 398 -36.44 -0.31 -1.33
C ALA A 398 -35.40 0.21 -2.33
N ASP A 399 -35.81 1.06 -3.26
CA ASP A 399 -34.90 1.68 -4.24
C ASP A 399 -33.72 2.39 -3.56
N ASP A 400 -32.56 2.34 -4.21
CA ASP A 400 -31.33 3.01 -3.76
C ASP A 400 -30.89 2.60 -2.33
N SER A 401 -31.15 1.35 -1.94
CA SER A 401 -30.73 0.82 -0.63
C SER A 401 -29.34 0.21 -0.67
N GLU A 402 -28.55 0.44 0.39
CA GLU A 402 -27.24 -0.18 0.60
C GLU A 402 -27.20 -0.87 1.96
N ILE A 403 -26.82 -2.15 2.00
CA ILE A 403 -26.77 -2.96 3.22
C ILE A 403 -25.37 -3.56 3.34
N MET A 404 -24.68 -3.21 4.43
CA MET A 404 -23.31 -3.66 4.67
C MET A 404 -22.95 -3.88 6.12
N GLY A 405 -22.02 -4.80 6.37
CA GLY A 405 -21.39 -4.98 7.68
C GLY A 405 -22.29 -5.57 8.75
N CYS A 406 -23.41 -6.21 8.39
CA CYS A 406 -24.38 -6.81 9.32
C CYS A 406 -24.34 -8.34 9.30
N SER A 407 -24.76 -8.97 10.40
CA SER A 407 -25.12 -10.39 10.46
C SER A 407 -26.65 -10.50 10.44
N ILE A 408 -27.23 -11.26 9.52
CA ILE A 408 -28.68 -11.28 9.24
C ILE A 408 -29.20 -12.72 9.36
N THR A 409 -30.12 -12.94 10.29
CA THR A 409 -30.62 -14.28 10.66
C THR A 409 -32.09 -14.23 11.10
N GLY A 410 -32.69 -15.39 11.40
CA GLY A 410 -33.95 -15.48 12.13
C GLY A 410 -35.21 -15.17 11.31
N ALA A 411 -35.16 -15.14 9.98
CA ALA A 411 -36.35 -14.89 9.15
C ALA A 411 -37.38 -16.04 9.15
N GLY A 412 -37.10 -17.18 9.81
CA GLY A 412 -37.94 -18.37 9.74
C GLY A 412 -37.94 -18.95 8.33
N SER A 413 -39.12 -19.25 7.77
CA SER A 413 -39.27 -19.67 6.37
C SER A 413 -39.21 -18.53 5.35
N ASN A 414 -39.05 -17.28 5.81
CA ASN A 414 -38.93 -16.11 4.94
C ASN A 414 -37.46 -15.82 4.61
N HIS A 415 -37.16 -14.63 4.10
CA HIS A 415 -35.85 -14.29 3.55
C HIS A 415 -35.08 -13.36 4.48
N GLY A 416 -33.76 -13.54 4.57
CA GLY A 416 -32.91 -12.64 5.34
C GLY A 416 -32.97 -11.22 4.78
N ILE A 417 -32.76 -11.09 3.46
CA ILE A 417 -32.95 -9.84 2.72
C ILE A 417 -33.94 -10.09 1.58
N TYR A 418 -34.95 -9.24 1.47
CA TYR A 418 -35.96 -9.30 0.42
C TYR A 418 -36.10 -7.96 -0.31
N GLY A 419 -36.15 -8.01 -1.65
CA GLY A 419 -36.46 -6.85 -2.49
C GLY A 419 -37.43 -7.20 -3.61
N SER A 420 -38.44 -6.35 -3.84
CA SER A 420 -39.46 -6.57 -4.87
C SER A 420 -39.68 -5.30 -5.69
N ASN A 421 -39.56 -5.39 -7.01
CA ASN A 421 -39.68 -4.23 -7.92
C ASN A 421 -38.75 -3.07 -7.56
N VAL A 422 -37.54 -3.38 -7.08
CA VAL A 422 -36.56 -2.40 -6.61
C VAL A 422 -35.53 -2.02 -7.68
N SER A 423 -34.89 -0.87 -7.50
CA SER A 423 -33.83 -0.34 -8.34
C SER A 423 -32.59 0.04 -7.51
N ASN A 424 -31.40 -0.12 -8.08
CA ASN A 424 -30.13 0.36 -7.53
C ASN A 424 -29.84 -0.13 -6.10
N VAL A 425 -30.00 -1.43 -5.84
CA VAL A 425 -29.73 -2.00 -4.51
C VAL A 425 -28.33 -2.60 -4.45
N SER A 426 -27.64 -2.37 -3.33
CA SER A 426 -26.31 -2.92 -3.05
C SER A 426 -26.31 -3.70 -1.74
N VAL A 427 -25.91 -4.98 -1.78
CA VAL A 427 -25.80 -5.86 -0.62
C VAL A 427 -24.38 -6.39 -0.55
N HIS A 428 -23.59 -5.99 0.44
CA HIS A 428 -22.20 -6.42 0.51
C HIS A 428 -21.59 -6.49 1.90
N HIS A 429 -20.59 -7.36 2.07
CA HIS A 429 -19.88 -7.51 3.34
C HIS A 429 -20.85 -7.82 4.48
N ASN A 430 -21.82 -8.70 4.25
CA ASN A 430 -22.73 -9.20 5.28
C ASN A 430 -22.48 -10.68 5.55
N VAL A 431 -22.89 -11.13 6.73
CA VAL A 431 -23.02 -12.54 7.09
C VAL A 431 -24.51 -12.87 7.10
N ILE A 432 -24.98 -13.80 6.27
CA ILE A 432 -26.40 -14.10 6.10
C ILE A 432 -26.62 -15.59 6.29
N SER A 433 -27.35 -15.98 7.35
CA SER A 433 -27.46 -17.38 7.75
C SER A 433 -28.73 -17.68 8.54
N GLY A 434 -29.21 -18.92 8.53
CA GLY A 434 -30.34 -19.33 9.38
C GLY A 434 -31.67 -18.68 8.99
N ASN A 435 -31.84 -18.34 7.71
CA ASN A 435 -33.09 -17.87 7.12
C ASN A 435 -33.69 -18.95 6.21
N GLY A 436 -34.88 -18.73 5.67
CA GLY A 436 -35.47 -19.54 4.60
C GLY A 436 -34.59 -19.44 3.36
N THR A 437 -34.61 -18.28 2.71
CA THR A 437 -33.62 -17.91 1.68
C THR A 437 -32.69 -16.84 2.25
N GLY A 438 -31.41 -16.86 1.91
CA GLY A 438 -30.48 -15.81 2.34
C GLY A 438 -30.88 -14.44 1.79
N ILE A 439 -30.84 -14.30 0.46
CA ILE A 439 -31.22 -13.09 -0.27
C ILE A 439 -32.23 -13.44 -1.37
N TYR A 440 -33.35 -12.73 -1.43
CA TYR A 440 -34.34 -12.89 -2.50
C TYR A 440 -34.66 -11.56 -3.19
N PHE A 441 -34.48 -11.52 -4.52
CA PHE A 441 -34.96 -10.41 -5.34
C PHE A 441 -36.02 -10.86 -6.36
N HIS A 442 -37.17 -10.20 -6.31
CA HIS A 442 -38.29 -10.43 -7.20
C HIS A 442 -38.50 -9.24 -8.14
N ARG A 443 -38.33 -9.45 -9.45
CA ARG A 443 -38.57 -8.44 -10.50
C ARG A 443 -37.85 -7.09 -10.26
N PRO A 444 -36.55 -7.03 -9.91
CA PRO A 444 -35.83 -5.76 -9.87
C PRO A 444 -35.94 -5.03 -11.22
N GLN A 445 -36.13 -3.71 -11.15
CA GLN A 445 -36.36 -2.84 -12.31
C GLN A 445 -35.06 -2.25 -12.87
N SER A 446 -33.98 -2.29 -12.08
CA SER A 446 -32.66 -1.78 -12.42
C SER A 446 -31.59 -2.55 -11.64
N ARG A 447 -30.35 -2.05 -11.67
CA ARG A 447 -29.15 -2.67 -11.12
C ARG A 447 -29.33 -3.18 -9.68
N VAL A 448 -29.01 -4.45 -9.46
CA VAL A 448 -28.81 -5.04 -8.13
C VAL A 448 -27.39 -5.61 -8.06
N THR A 449 -26.64 -5.25 -7.02
CA THR A 449 -25.29 -5.77 -6.79
C THR A 449 -25.25 -6.54 -5.47
N ILE A 450 -24.85 -7.80 -5.52
CA ILE A 450 -24.66 -8.68 -4.36
C ILE A 450 -23.20 -9.11 -4.35
N ASN A 451 -22.38 -8.57 -3.44
CA ASN A 451 -20.95 -8.91 -3.46
C ASN A 451 -20.26 -9.01 -2.10
N ASN A 452 -19.21 -9.81 -1.99
CA ASN A 452 -18.42 -9.91 -0.76
C ASN A 452 -19.25 -10.32 0.47
N ASN A 453 -20.32 -11.09 0.30
CA ASN A 453 -21.12 -11.62 1.41
C ASN A 453 -20.72 -13.05 1.75
N SER A 454 -20.92 -13.45 3.01
CA SER A 454 -20.89 -14.84 3.46
C SER A 454 -22.33 -15.31 3.66
N ILE A 455 -22.82 -16.20 2.82
CA ILE A 455 -24.23 -16.65 2.78
C ILE A 455 -24.26 -18.14 3.07
N THR A 456 -24.66 -18.53 4.28
CA THR A 456 -24.43 -19.89 4.75
C THR A 456 -25.57 -20.47 5.58
N GLY A 457 -25.91 -21.75 5.40
CA GLY A 457 -26.84 -22.43 6.30
C GLY A 457 -28.24 -21.84 6.30
N ASN A 458 -28.72 -21.34 5.16
CA ASN A 458 -30.14 -21.02 4.96
C ASN A 458 -30.88 -22.30 4.54
N THR A 459 -32.17 -22.42 4.88
CA THR A 459 -32.89 -23.70 4.74
C THR A 459 -33.39 -24.00 3.32
N SER A 460 -33.34 -23.00 2.45
CA SER A 460 -33.53 -23.04 1.00
C SER A 460 -32.29 -22.39 0.39
N ASP A 461 -32.44 -21.48 -0.57
CA ASP A 461 -31.34 -21.01 -1.42
C ASP A 461 -30.49 -19.94 -0.73
N GLY A 462 -29.22 -19.88 -1.08
CA GLY A 462 -28.34 -18.78 -0.67
C GLY A 462 -28.83 -17.46 -1.27
N ILE A 463 -28.91 -17.42 -2.59
CA ILE A 463 -29.43 -16.28 -3.36
C ILE A 463 -30.50 -16.79 -4.33
N TYR A 464 -31.68 -16.18 -4.29
CA TYR A 464 -32.76 -16.44 -5.24
C TYR A 464 -33.07 -15.19 -6.08
N LEU A 465 -33.12 -15.35 -7.39
CA LEU A 465 -33.53 -14.32 -8.34
C LEU A 465 -34.76 -14.78 -9.14
N HIS A 466 -35.87 -14.05 -9.02
CA HIS A 466 -37.10 -14.37 -9.77
C HIS A 466 -37.50 -13.23 -10.71
N SER A 467 -37.53 -13.52 -12.02
CA SER A 467 -37.72 -12.55 -13.11
C SER A 467 -36.83 -11.31 -12.98
N ALA A 468 -35.56 -11.48 -12.64
CA ALA A 468 -34.61 -10.39 -12.40
C ALA A 468 -33.81 -9.99 -13.64
N ASN A 469 -33.52 -8.69 -13.73
CA ASN A 469 -32.74 -8.12 -14.81
C ASN A 469 -31.62 -7.24 -14.26
N ASN A 470 -30.46 -7.20 -14.92
CA ASN A 470 -29.31 -6.38 -14.54
C ASN A 470 -28.79 -6.67 -13.11
N VAL A 471 -28.50 -7.93 -12.81
CA VAL A 471 -28.00 -8.36 -11.49
C VAL A 471 -26.54 -8.77 -11.57
N THR A 472 -25.73 -8.31 -10.63
CA THR A 472 -24.33 -8.74 -10.49
C THR A 472 -24.11 -9.41 -9.15
N ILE A 473 -23.72 -10.69 -9.18
CA ILE A 473 -23.36 -11.49 -8.01
C ILE A 473 -21.86 -11.77 -8.07
N SER A 474 -21.07 -11.22 -7.13
CA SER A 474 -19.61 -11.39 -7.19
C SER A 474 -18.87 -11.51 -5.87
N ASN A 475 -17.78 -12.28 -5.86
CA ASN A 475 -16.92 -12.42 -4.68
C ASN A 475 -17.67 -12.85 -3.39
N ASN A 476 -18.78 -13.56 -3.51
CA ASN A 476 -19.51 -14.10 -2.36
C ASN A 476 -18.98 -15.48 -2.00
N ASN A 477 -19.06 -15.83 -0.72
CA ASN A 477 -18.87 -17.19 -0.22
C ASN A 477 -20.24 -17.78 0.14
N ILE A 478 -20.69 -18.79 -0.59
CA ILE A 478 -22.04 -19.35 -0.51
C ILE A 478 -21.96 -20.84 -0.19
N SER A 479 -22.45 -21.27 0.97
CA SER A 479 -22.30 -22.67 1.38
C SER A 479 -23.35 -23.24 2.33
N GLY A 480 -23.61 -24.54 2.23
CA GLY A 480 -24.56 -25.22 3.12
C GLY A 480 -25.99 -24.69 3.04
N ASN A 481 -26.39 -24.16 1.88
CA ASN A 481 -27.78 -23.85 1.54
C ASN A 481 -28.35 -25.00 0.70
N ASP A 482 -29.60 -24.91 0.23
CA ASP A 482 -30.15 -25.87 -0.72
C ASP A 482 -29.51 -25.69 -2.10
N ASP A 483 -29.90 -24.66 -2.83
CA ASP A 483 -29.13 -24.13 -3.94
C ASP A 483 -28.19 -23.02 -3.47
N GLY A 484 -27.01 -22.92 -4.08
CA GLY A 484 -26.11 -21.78 -3.87
C GLY A 484 -26.73 -20.50 -4.45
N ILE A 485 -26.96 -20.51 -5.76
CA ILE A 485 -27.62 -19.44 -6.50
C ILE A 485 -28.70 -20.05 -7.39
N GLU A 486 -29.96 -19.68 -7.15
CA GLU A 486 -31.10 -20.04 -8.00
C GLU A 486 -31.56 -18.83 -8.83
N MET A 487 -31.77 -19.06 -10.13
CA MET A 487 -32.32 -18.11 -11.08
C MET A 487 -33.54 -18.71 -11.79
N TYR A 488 -34.72 -18.14 -11.58
CA TYR A 488 -35.97 -18.73 -12.09
C TYR A 488 -36.86 -17.74 -12.85
N ASN A 489 -37.34 -18.15 -14.03
CA ASN A 489 -38.23 -17.41 -14.94
C ASN A 489 -37.62 -16.11 -15.49
N PRO A 490 -37.89 -15.74 -16.76
CA PRO A 490 -36.92 -15.10 -17.64
C PRO A 490 -36.09 -14.02 -16.96
N GLN A 491 -34.79 -14.30 -16.87
CA GLN A 491 -33.77 -13.36 -16.40
C GLN A 491 -33.04 -12.78 -17.60
N SER A 492 -32.57 -11.53 -17.51
CA SER A 492 -31.66 -10.98 -18.51
C SER A 492 -30.53 -10.15 -17.89
N ASN A 493 -29.35 -10.20 -18.49
CA ASN A 493 -28.16 -9.44 -18.05
C ASN A 493 -27.77 -9.77 -16.61
N VAL A 494 -27.56 -11.05 -16.33
CA VAL A 494 -27.08 -11.52 -15.02
C VAL A 494 -25.61 -11.88 -15.12
N THR A 495 -24.81 -11.39 -14.19
CA THR A 495 -23.38 -11.70 -14.10
C THR A 495 -23.10 -12.39 -12.76
N ILE A 496 -22.54 -13.58 -12.80
CA ILE A 496 -22.09 -14.34 -11.62
C ILE A 496 -20.57 -14.52 -11.74
N SER A 497 -19.78 -13.84 -10.91
CA SER A 497 -18.33 -13.91 -11.07
C SER A 497 -17.48 -13.88 -9.80
N GLY A 498 -16.42 -14.69 -9.75
CA GLY A 498 -15.47 -14.68 -8.63
C GLY A 498 -16.05 -15.22 -7.32
N ASN A 499 -17.18 -15.93 -7.35
CA ASN A 499 -17.80 -16.50 -6.15
C ASN A 499 -17.18 -17.84 -5.79
N THR A 500 -17.17 -18.16 -4.50
CA THR A 500 -16.90 -19.49 -3.97
C THR A 500 -18.23 -20.11 -3.54
N ILE A 501 -18.65 -21.18 -4.21
CA ILE A 501 -19.95 -21.82 -4.00
C ILE A 501 -19.71 -23.27 -3.64
N GLN A 502 -19.96 -23.66 -2.39
CA GLN A 502 -19.55 -24.98 -1.91
C GLN A 502 -20.51 -25.67 -0.96
N GLY A 503 -20.62 -27.00 -1.06
CA GLY A 503 -21.34 -27.79 -0.06
C GLY A 503 -22.82 -27.44 0.08
N ASN A 504 -23.46 -26.91 -0.97
CA ASN A 504 -24.91 -26.74 -1.01
C ASN A 504 -25.57 -28.09 -1.36
N THR A 505 -26.78 -28.34 -0.85
CA THR A 505 -27.39 -29.68 -0.87
C THR A 505 -27.97 -30.10 -2.22
N ASP A 506 -28.23 -29.16 -3.13
CA ASP A 506 -28.57 -29.41 -4.52
C ASP A 506 -27.58 -28.69 -5.46
N ASP A 507 -27.99 -27.66 -6.21
CA ASP A 507 -27.16 -27.04 -7.23
C ASP A 507 -26.24 -25.95 -6.66
N GLY A 508 -24.99 -25.88 -7.15
CA GLY A 508 -24.14 -24.71 -6.91
C GLY A 508 -24.75 -23.48 -7.57
N ILE A 509 -25.01 -23.58 -8.87
CA ILE A 509 -25.77 -22.58 -9.64
C ILE A 509 -26.87 -23.31 -10.42
N TYR A 510 -28.12 -22.98 -10.14
CA TYR A 510 -29.27 -23.43 -10.90
C TYR A 510 -29.90 -22.27 -11.67
N GLY A 511 -30.25 -22.52 -12.93
CA GLY A 511 -30.90 -21.53 -13.78
C GLY A 511 -31.99 -22.13 -14.66
N PHE A 512 -33.13 -21.47 -14.72
CA PHE A 512 -34.26 -21.85 -15.56
C PHE A 512 -34.76 -20.65 -16.39
N MET A 513 -34.72 -20.77 -17.72
CA MET A 513 -35.07 -19.70 -18.68
C MET A 513 -34.23 -18.41 -18.49
N ASN A 514 -32.97 -18.38 -18.93
CA ASN A 514 -32.08 -17.20 -18.80
C ASN A 514 -31.59 -16.66 -20.15
N GLU A 515 -31.51 -15.35 -20.33
CA GLU A 515 -30.85 -14.69 -21.47
C GLU A 515 -29.68 -13.83 -20.98
N ASN A 516 -28.64 -13.63 -21.80
CA ASN A 516 -27.52 -12.74 -21.44
C ASN A 516 -26.92 -13.04 -20.04
N LEU A 517 -26.57 -14.30 -19.80
CA LEU A 517 -26.02 -14.79 -18.53
C LEU A 517 -24.51 -14.99 -18.67
N ASP A 518 -23.74 -14.37 -17.78
CA ASP A 518 -22.28 -14.45 -17.74
C ASP A 518 -21.83 -15.07 -16.41
N ILE A 519 -21.45 -16.35 -16.43
CA ILE A 519 -20.90 -17.07 -15.28
C ILE A 519 -19.40 -17.21 -15.47
N ARG A 520 -18.59 -16.50 -14.69
CA ARG A 520 -17.13 -16.54 -14.88
C ARG A 520 -16.25 -16.48 -13.65
N GLY A 521 -15.12 -17.18 -13.68
CA GLY A 521 -14.12 -17.09 -12.62
C GLY A 521 -14.60 -17.59 -11.26
N ASN A 522 -15.65 -18.42 -11.20
CA ASN A 522 -16.18 -18.96 -9.94
C ASN A 522 -15.49 -20.27 -9.55
N THR A 523 -15.44 -20.56 -8.26
CA THR A 523 -15.02 -21.86 -7.70
C THR A 523 -16.25 -22.56 -7.14
N ILE A 524 -16.66 -23.68 -7.74
CA ILE A 524 -17.92 -24.38 -7.44
C ILE A 524 -17.64 -25.82 -7.05
N THR A 525 -17.74 -26.17 -5.77
CA THR A 525 -17.25 -27.46 -5.26
C THR A 525 -18.10 -28.14 -4.21
N GLY A 526 -18.22 -29.47 -4.25
CA GLY A 526 -18.90 -30.21 -3.18
C GLY A 526 -20.41 -30.00 -3.10
N ASN A 527 -21.05 -29.45 -4.13
CA ASN A 527 -22.51 -29.35 -4.24
C ASN A 527 -23.09 -30.64 -4.85
N ALA A 528 -24.41 -30.82 -4.89
CA ALA A 528 -24.95 -31.97 -5.62
C ALA A 528 -24.65 -31.87 -7.11
N ASN A 529 -24.88 -30.70 -7.72
CA ASN A 529 -24.43 -30.39 -9.08
C ASN A 529 -23.67 -29.08 -9.09
N GLY A 530 -22.75 -28.93 -10.04
CA GLY A 530 -21.97 -27.71 -10.19
C GLY A 530 -22.80 -26.55 -10.73
N ILE A 531 -23.06 -26.58 -12.04
CA ILE A 531 -23.87 -25.60 -12.76
C ILE A 531 -24.94 -26.35 -13.56
N ARG A 532 -26.22 -26.07 -13.30
CA ARG A 532 -27.34 -26.72 -13.98
C ARG A 532 -28.26 -25.68 -14.61
N LEU A 533 -28.35 -25.65 -15.94
CA LEU A 533 -29.12 -24.64 -16.68
C LEU A 533 -30.16 -25.29 -17.62
N TYR A 534 -31.43 -24.91 -17.47
CA TYR A 534 -32.54 -25.49 -18.23
C TYR A 534 -33.15 -24.54 -19.28
N GLU A 535 -33.21 -25.09 -20.50
CA GLU A 535 -33.84 -24.60 -21.73
C GLU A 535 -35.38 -24.59 -21.77
N TYR A 536 -36.06 -23.56 -22.33
CA TYR A 536 -37.42 -23.77 -22.86
C TYR A 536 -37.70 -23.14 -24.24
N ASN A 537 -37.09 -22.02 -24.63
CA ASN A 537 -37.24 -21.43 -25.98
C ASN A 537 -36.11 -20.43 -26.33
N ASN A 538 -35.24 -20.74 -27.31
CA ASN A 538 -34.32 -19.83 -28.03
C ASN A 538 -33.72 -18.67 -27.22
N LEU A 539 -32.88 -18.99 -26.24
CA LEU A 539 -32.11 -18.01 -25.48
C LEU A 539 -30.77 -17.79 -26.21
N SER A 540 -30.28 -16.55 -26.22
CA SER A 540 -28.96 -16.21 -26.76
C SER A 540 -28.05 -15.68 -25.66
N ASP A 541 -26.75 -15.81 -25.89
CA ASP A 541 -25.70 -15.12 -25.14
C ASP A 541 -25.52 -15.63 -23.69
N ILE A 542 -25.39 -16.94 -23.53
CA ILE A 542 -24.93 -17.57 -22.28
C ILE A 542 -23.43 -17.85 -22.38
N THR A 543 -22.65 -17.21 -21.51
CA THR A 543 -21.20 -17.40 -21.43
C THR A 543 -20.83 -18.02 -20.09
N ILE A 544 -20.11 -19.14 -20.15
CA ILE A 544 -19.52 -19.78 -18.98
C ILE A 544 -18.01 -19.83 -19.19
N SER A 545 -17.23 -19.08 -18.40
CA SER A 545 -15.79 -18.99 -18.64
C SER A 545 -14.88 -18.90 -17.42
N GLY A 546 -13.69 -19.50 -17.49
CA GLY A 546 -12.70 -19.43 -16.40
C GLY A 546 -13.17 -19.97 -15.03
N ASN A 547 -14.20 -20.82 -14.99
CA ASN A 547 -14.70 -21.39 -13.74
C ASN A 547 -13.91 -22.65 -13.36
N THR A 548 -13.78 -22.91 -12.06
CA THR A 548 -13.28 -24.19 -11.52
C THR A 548 -14.45 -24.93 -10.88
N VAL A 549 -14.89 -26.03 -11.48
CA VAL A 549 -16.03 -26.84 -11.02
C VAL A 549 -15.52 -28.23 -10.65
N SER A 550 -15.60 -28.65 -9.39
CA SER A 550 -15.01 -29.93 -8.96
C SER A 550 -15.71 -30.58 -7.78
N SER A 551 -15.61 -31.91 -7.68
CA SER A 551 -16.09 -32.67 -6.51
C SER A 551 -17.59 -32.47 -6.20
N ASN A 552 -18.41 -32.15 -7.21
CA ASN A 552 -19.87 -32.14 -7.07
C ASN A 552 -20.40 -33.59 -7.26
N THR A 553 -21.51 -33.97 -6.63
CA THR A 553 -21.87 -35.40 -6.47
C THR A 553 -22.50 -36.05 -7.70
N ASP A 554 -23.16 -35.30 -8.58
CA ASP A 554 -23.81 -35.79 -9.79
C ASP A 554 -22.91 -35.59 -11.03
N THR A 555 -23.03 -36.51 -11.99
CA THR A 555 -22.21 -36.58 -13.22
C THR A 555 -22.57 -35.53 -14.26
N ASP A 556 -23.64 -34.76 -14.05
CA ASP A 556 -24.09 -33.68 -14.93
C ASP A 556 -23.63 -32.31 -14.39
N SER A 557 -22.32 -32.14 -14.24
CA SER A 557 -21.74 -30.89 -13.71
C SER A 557 -21.96 -29.66 -14.60
N LEU A 558 -22.40 -29.90 -15.86
CA LEU A 558 -22.92 -28.94 -16.84
C LEU A 558 -23.98 -29.61 -17.73
N LEU A 559 -25.28 -29.40 -17.46
CA LEU A 559 -26.37 -29.68 -18.40
C LEU A 559 -26.72 -28.39 -19.16
N ALA A 560 -26.55 -28.40 -20.49
CA ALA A 560 -26.90 -27.31 -21.40
C ALA A 560 -27.60 -27.88 -22.64
N ASP A 561 -28.94 -27.91 -22.62
CA ASP A 561 -29.75 -28.61 -23.63
C ASP A 561 -30.07 -27.78 -24.90
N SER A 562 -29.22 -26.85 -25.36
CA SER A 562 -29.56 -25.97 -26.52
C SER A 562 -28.40 -25.35 -27.32
N PRO A 563 -28.64 -24.88 -28.56
CA PRO A 563 -27.69 -24.07 -29.32
C PRO A 563 -27.69 -22.59 -28.87
N GLY A 564 -26.59 -22.12 -28.27
CA GLY A 564 -26.46 -20.73 -27.78
C GLY A 564 -25.43 -20.53 -26.65
N PHE A 565 -24.90 -21.62 -26.09
CA PHE A 565 -23.86 -21.60 -25.08
C PHE A 565 -22.46 -21.41 -25.66
N THR A 566 -21.67 -20.54 -25.03
CA THR A 566 -20.23 -20.46 -25.25
C THR A 566 -19.50 -20.87 -23.98
N LEU A 567 -18.72 -21.95 -24.06
CA LEU A 567 -17.84 -22.42 -22.98
C LEU A 567 -16.39 -22.08 -23.33
N GLU A 568 -15.74 -21.26 -22.52
CA GLU A 568 -14.34 -20.84 -22.74
C GLU A 568 -13.51 -21.04 -21.47
N GLU A 569 -12.39 -21.74 -21.54
CA GLU A 569 -11.37 -21.79 -20.46
C GLU A 569 -11.87 -22.23 -19.07
N SER A 570 -12.98 -22.99 -18.97
CA SER A 570 -13.48 -23.54 -17.70
C SER A 570 -12.93 -24.94 -17.43
N ILE A 571 -12.55 -25.23 -16.18
CA ILE A 571 -11.96 -26.51 -15.76
C ILE A 571 -13.00 -27.28 -14.94
N PHE A 572 -13.49 -28.41 -15.47
CA PHE A 572 -14.38 -29.33 -14.79
C PHE A 572 -13.58 -30.57 -14.35
N TYR A 573 -13.61 -30.88 -13.05
CA TYR A 573 -13.07 -32.13 -12.50
C TYR A 573 -14.23 -32.99 -12.05
N GLU A 574 -14.54 -34.06 -12.79
CA GLU A 574 -15.56 -35.03 -12.38
C GLU A 574 -14.98 -36.08 -11.42
N TYR A 575 -15.77 -36.41 -10.40
CA TYR A 575 -15.56 -37.57 -9.53
C TYR A 575 -16.63 -38.61 -9.91
N TYR A 576 -16.17 -39.79 -10.31
CA TYR A 576 -16.99 -40.94 -10.67
C TYR A 576 -17.91 -41.38 -9.53
N ASN A 577 -19.21 -41.55 -9.79
CA ASN A 577 -20.06 -42.44 -8.96
C ASN A 577 -21.13 -43.14 -9.81
N ASN A 578 -20.80 -44.34 -10.27
CA ASN A 578 -21.60 -45.56 -10.10
C ASN A 578 -20.96 -46.71 -10.89
N TYR A 579 -19.97 -47.36 -10.28
CA TYR A 579 -19.61 -48.72 -10.67
C TYR A 579 -19.25 -49.50 -9.40
N GLU A 580 -19.89 -50.65 -9.19
CA GLU A 580 -19.49 -51.56 -8.14
C GLU A 580 -18.04 -52.00 -8.41
N LEU A 581 -17.21 -51.97 -7.37
CA LEU A 581 -15.84 -52.49 -7.35
C LEU A 581 -15.82 -53.93 -7.89
N GLY A 582 -15.51 -54.07 -9.17
CA GLY A 582 -14.99 -55.29 -9.78
C GLY A 582 -13.48 -55.15 -9.92
N ALA A 583 -12.73 -56.17 -9.55
CA ALA A 583 -11.27 -56.21 -9.62
C ALA A 583 -10.73 -56.32 -11.07
N ASP A 584 -11.18 -55.45 -11.97
CA ASP A 584 -10.79 -55.38 -13.37
C ASP A 584 -9.88 -54.16 -13.59
N PRO A 585 -8.58 -54.34 -13.89
CA PRO A 585 -7.66 -53.23 -14.22
C PRO A 585 -8.04 -52.46 -15.49
N ASN A 586 -9.11 -52.86 -16.20
CA ASN A 586 -9.62 -52.23 -17.41
C ASN A 586 -10.80 -51.29 -17.15
N SER A 587 -11.07 -50.97 -15.88
CA SER A 587 -12.06 -49.97 -15.51
C SER A 587 -11.59 -48.59 -15.96
N VAL A 588 -12.36 -47.94 -16.84
CA VAL A 588 -12.04 -46.58 -17.35
C VAL A 588 -12.03 -45.52 -16.24
N ALA A 589 -12.58 -45.84 -15.05
CA ALA A 589 -12.51 -45.00 -13.85
C ALA A 589 -11.09 -44.90 -13.24
N ASP A 590 -10.20 -45.82 -13.59
CA ASP A 590 -8.82 -45.83 -13.10
C ASP A 590 -7.88 -44.98 -13.96
N TRP A 591 -8.37 -44.21 -14.93
CA TRP A 591 -7.55 -43.43 -15.87
C TRP A 591 -7.98 -41.97 -15.97
N PHE A 592 -7.03 -41.05 -16.09
CA PHE A 592 -7.25 -39.62 -16.35
C PHE A 592 -6.32 -39.09 -17.45
N VAL A 593 -6.70 -37.99 -18.10
CA VAL A 593 -5.90 -37.35 -19.16
C VAL A 593 -5.19 -36.11 -18.60
N PHE A 594 -3.91 -35.93 -18.94
CA PHE A 594 -3.09 -34.79 -18.53
C PHE A 594 -2.45 -34.08 -19.73
N GLY A 595 -2.14 -32.78 -19.57
CA GLY A 595 -1.66 -31.87 -20.63
C GLY A 595 -2.56 -30.64 -20.78
N SER A 596 -2.02 -29.46 -21.11
CA SER A 596 -2.70 -28.15 -20.90
C SER A 596 -3.43 -27.53 -22.10
N GLU A 597 -3.27 -28.03 -23.34
CA GLU A 597 -3.71 -27.29 -24.54
C GLU A 597 -4.74 -27.99 -25.44
N HIS A 598 -5.39 -29.08 -24.98
CA HIS A 598 -6.47 -29.74 -25.72
C HIS A 598 -7.79 -29.61 -24.96
N LEU A 599 -8.70 -28.83 -25.56
CA LEU A 599 -9.87 -28.23 -24.91
C LEU A 599 -11.02 -29.22 -24.64
N ASP A 600 -11.12 -30.32 -25.39
CA ASP A 600 -12.21 -31.30 -25.25
C ASP A 600 -11.66 -32.71 -25.01
N ARG A 601 -11.73 -33.20 -23.77
CA ARG A 601 -11.27 -34.54 -23.38
C ARG A 601 -12.32 -35.18 -22.47
N TYR A 602 -12.85 -36.33 -22.87
CA TYR A 602 -13.91 -36.99 -22.12
C TYR A 602 -13.79 -38.51 -22.25
N ILE A 603 -14.14 -39.19 -21.17
CA ILE A 603 -14.19 -40.65 -21.10
C ILE A 603 -15.60 -41.09 -21.51
N VAL A 604 -15.73 -41.96 -22.53
CA VAL A 604 -17.03 -42.44 -23.01
C VAL A 604 -17.21 -43.92 -22.62
N GLY A 605 -18.10 -44.18 -21.67
CA GLY A 605 -18.54 -45.53 -21.34
C GLY A 605 -20.00 -45.75 -21.74
N THR A 606 -20.28 -46.74 -22.57
CA THR A 606 -21.65 -47.27 -22.77
C THR A 606 -21.76 -48.67 -22.16
N ALA A 607 -22.98 -49.23 -22.09
CA ALA A 607 -23.19 -50.59 -21.59
C ALA A 607 -22.45 -51.66 -22.43
N ASP A 608 -22.15 -51.37 -23.71
CA ASP A 608 -21.63 -52.36 -24.67
C ASP A 608 -20.19 -52.06 -25.16
N ASP A 609 -19.70 -50.81 -25.10
CA ASP A 609 -18.33 -50.40 -25.48
C ASP A 609 -17.74 -49.43 -24.45
N LYS A 610 -16.49 -49.64 -24.01
CA LYS A 610 -15.82 -48.88 -22.93
C LYS A 610 -14.47 -48.30 -23.37
N TYR A 611 -14.44 -47.11 -23.95
CA TYR A 611 -13.19 -46.54 -24.46
C TYR A 611 -12.93 -45.12 -23.99
N LEU A 612 -11.64 -44.78 -23.86
CA LEU A 612 -11.19 -43.42 -23.70
C LEU A 612 -11.24 -42.70 -25.06
N ASN A 613 -11.90 -41.55 -25.15
CA ASN A 613 -11.85 -40.71 -26.34
C ASN A 613 -10.94 -39.49 -26.14
N ILE A 614 -10.04 -39.25 -27.09
CA ILE A 614 -9.15 -38.11 -27.10
C ILE A 614 -9.37 -37.36 -28.40
N ILE A 615 -9.76 -36.08 -28.31
CA ILE A 615 -9.89 -35.22 -29.48
C ILE A 615 -8.53 -34.60 -29.80
N PHE A 616 -8.11 -34.85 -31.04
CA PHE A 616 -6.97 -34.24 -31.68
C PHE A 616 -7.50 -33.09 -32.52
N ASP A 617 -7.28 -31.85 -32.08
CA ASP A 617 -7.58 -30.67 -32.89
C ASP A 617 -6.31 -29.84 -33.08
N SER A 618 -6.02 -29.52 -34.33
CA SER A 618 -4.96 -28.58 -34.70
C SER A 618 -5.67 -27.29 -35.08
N PRO A 619 -5.54 -26.20 -34.31
CA PRO A 619 -6.33 -25.00 -34.57
C PRO A 619 -6.07 -24.51 -36.00
N ALA A 620 -7.14 -24.52 -36.79
CA ALA A 620 -7.07 -24.23 -38.21
C ALA A 620 -6.64 -22.76 -38.44
N GLY A 621 -5.37 -22.56 -38.84
CA GLY A 621 -4.93 -21.33 -39.49
C GLY A 621 -3.75 -20.62 -38.83
N GLY A 622 -2.54 -21.17 -38.99
CA GLY A 622 -1.29 -20.47 -38.70
C GLY A 622 -0.11 -21.44 -38.59
N VAL A 623 0.98 -21.12 -39.29
CA VAL A 623 2.26 -21.87 -39.32
C VAL A 623 2.78 -22.14 -37.89
N PRO A 624 3.23 -23.37 -37.59
CA PRO A 624 2.51 -24.36 -36.77
C PRO A 624 2.51 -24.06 -35.24
N PRO A 625 1.42 -24.39 -34.51
CA PRO A 625 1.48 -24.57 -33.05
C PRO A 625 2.18 -25.90 -32.75
N ALA A 626 3.25 -25.84 -31.95
CA ALA A 626 3.96 -27.02 -31.49
C ALA A 626 3.01 -27.92 -30.68
N TRP A 627 2.89 -29.18 -31.06
CA TRP A 627 2.26 -30.18 -30.21
C TRP A 627 3.04 -30.30 -28.91
N VAL A 628 2.39 -30.06 -27.77
CA VAL A 628 2.98 -30.35 -26.45
C VAL A 628 2.60 -31.77 -26.07
N SER A 629 3.56 -32.56 -25.57
CA SER A 629 3.27 -33.94 -25.16
C SER A 629 2.15 -33.98 -24.12
N PHE A 630 1.17 -34.85 -24.35
CA PHE A 630 0.07 -35.11 -23.42
C PHE A 630 -0.02 -36.62 -23.18
N GLY A 631 -0.85 -37.04 -22.24
CA GLY A 631 -0.96 -38.47 -21.96
C GLY A 631 -2.17 -38.84 -21.14
N VAL A 632 -2.32 -40.15 -20.99
CA VAL A 632 -3.32 -40.81 -20.17
C VAL A 632 -2.57 -41.54 -19.08
N SER A 633 -2.97 -41.32 -17.85
CA SER A 633 -2.33 -41.88 -16.68
C SER A 633 -3.34 -42.64 -15.86
N GLN A 634 -2.89 -43.69 -15.20
CA GLN A 634 -3.64 -44.27 -14.11
C GLN A 634 -3.89 -43.23 -13.00
N SER A 635 -5.11 -43.17 -12.48
CA SER A 635 -5.59 -42.22 -11.47
C SER A 635 -4.96 -42.45 -10.09
N ASN A 636 -4.61 -43.70 -9.76
CA ASN A 636 -3.93 -44.07 -8.52
C ASN A 636 -2.77 -45.01 -8.83
N ASP A 637 -1.68 -44.91 -8.07
CA ASP A 637 -0.61 -45.89 -8.12
C ASP A 637 -1.10 -47.24 -7.56
N TRP A 638 -0.73 -48.36 -8.18
CA TRP A 638 -1.02 -49.69 -7.70
C TRP A 638 -0.37 -49.95 -6.34
N ASN A 639 -1.21 -50.27 -5.35
CA ASN A 639 -0.79 -50.68 -4.02
C ASN A 639 -1.64 -51.87 -3.54
N PRO A 640 -1.10 -53.10 -3.53
CA PRO A 640 0.29 -53.45 -3.84
C PRO A 640 0.64 -53.29 -5.32
N ALA A 641 1.91 -53.01 -5.61
CA ALA A 641 2.46 -52.96 -6.97
C ALA A 641 2.25 -54.29 -7.71
N LEU A 642 2.15 -54.23 -9.05
CA LEU A 642 1.88 -55.38 -9.92
C LEU A 642 3.14 -55.92 -10.60
N ASP A 643 3.13 -57.22 -10.95
CA ASP A 643 4.24 -57.93 -11.59
C ASP A 643 4.03 -58.00 -13.12
N PHE A 644 4.95 -57.38 -13.87
CA PHE A 644 5.03 -57.33 -15.33
C PHE A 644 6.19 -58.16 -15.89
N SER A 645 6.81 -59.03 -15.09
CA SER A 645 8.01 -59.78 -15.51
C SER A 645 7.76 -60.77 -16.65
N ALA A 646 6.49 -61.16 -16.87
CA ALA A 646 6.08 -62.11 -17.90
C ALA A 646 4.99 -61.58 -18.85
N ALA A 647 4.67 -60.29 -18.79
CA ALA A 647 3.56 -59.70 -19.53
C ALA A 647 3.98 -58.47 -20.35
N ASP A 648 3.40 -58.33 -21.53
CA ASP A 648 3.46 -57.08 -22.30
C ASP A 648 2.35 -56.14 -21.84
N ILE A 649 2.58 -54.83 -21.97
CA ILE A 649 1.57 -53.80 -21.79
C ILE A 649 0.86 -53.63 -23.12
N SER A 650 -0.42 -54.00 -23.18
CA SER A 650 -1.20 -53.93 -24.42
C SER A 650 -2.50 -53.16 -24.29
N PHE A 651 -2.97 -52.57 -25.38
CA PHE A 651 -4.22 -51.83 -25.50
C PHE A 651 -4.63 -51.74 -26.97
N ASP A 652 -5.91 -51.54 -27.25
CA ASP A 652 -6.42 -51.35 -28.60
C ASP A 652 -6.62 -49.87 -28.90
N ILE A 653 -6.32 -49.46 -30.14
CA ILE A 653 -6.51 -48.09 -30.63
C ILE A 653 -7.46 -48.09 -31.83
N ARG A 654 -8.44 -47.19 -31.84
CA ARG A 654 -9.26 -46.86 -33.01
C ARG A 654 -9.22 -45.37 -33.26
N THR A 655 -9.36 -44.92 -34.51
CA THR A 655 -9.36 -43.48 -34.82
C THR A 655 -10.39 -43.14 -35.89
N ASP A 656 -10.68 -41.85 -36.05
CA ASP A 656 -11.36 -41.31 -37.24
C ASP A 656 -10.44 -40.38 -38.08
N LEU A 657 -9.13 -40.41 -37.81
CA LEU A 657 -8.15 -39.55 -38.48
C LEU A 657 -8.09 -39.82 -40.00
N GLY A 658 -7.96 -38.75 -40.78
CA GLY A 658 -7.85 -38.81 -42.25
C GLY A 658 -6.58 -39.48 -42.77
N SER A 659 -5.52 -39.56 -41.96
CA SER A 659 -4.25 -40.23 -42.26
C SER A 659 -3.59 -40.74 -40.98
N ALA A 660 -2.72 -41.75 -41.10
CA ALA A 660 -1.94 -42.25 -39.98
C ALA A 660 -0.90 -41.20 -39.52
N VAL A 661 -0.55 -41.25 -38.23
CA VAL A 661 0.46 -40.38 -37.62
C VAL A 661 1.60 -41.27 -37.10
N SER A 662 2.80 -41.11 -37.64
CA SER A 662 3.91 -42.02 -37.31
C SER A 662 4.71 -41.59 -36.08
N GLY A 663 5.07 -42.57 -35.25
CA GLY A 663 6.06 -42.46 -34.19
C GLY A 663 5.71 -41.48 -33.07
N VAL A 664 4.50 -41.56 -32.50
CA VAL A 664 4.03 -40.60 -31.49
C VAL A 664 3.61 -41.23 -30.17
N ILE A 665 3.21 -42.50 -30.13
CA ILE A 665 2.76 -43.14 -28.90
C ILE A 665 3.95 -43.77 -28.15
N ALA A 666 4.08 -43.45 -26.87
CA ALA A 666 4.95 -44.11 -25.91
C ALA A 666 4.13 -44.74 -24.78
N VAL A 667 4.60 -45.88 -24.28
CA VAL A 667 4.19 -46.39 -22.96
C VAL A 667 5.25 -46.02 -21.94
N GLN A 668 4.82 -45.58 -20.75
CA GLN A 668 5.66 -45.28 -19.60
C GLN A 668 5.18 -46.04 -18.36
N ILE A 669 6.13 -46.48 -17.53
CA ILE A 669 5.85 -47.09 -16.23
C ILE A 669 6.62 -46.40 -15.11
N THR A 670 6.07 -46.45 -13.90
CA THR A 670 6.76 -46.07 -12.67
C THR A 670 7.09 -47.34 -11.88
N ALA A 671 8.38 -47.59 -11.67
CA ALA A 671 8.87 -48.79 -10.99
C ALA A 671 10.15 -48.51 -10.20
N ILE A 672 10.49 -49.42 -9.27
CA ILE A 672 11.78 -49.33 -8.57
C ILE A 672 12.89 -49.61 -9.58
N CYS A 673 13.92 -48.77 -9.61
CA CYS A 673 15.10 -49.00 -10.45
C CYS A 673 16.02 -50.04 -9.80
N ASN A 674 16.34 -51.13 -10.51
CA ASN A 674 17.17 -52.22 -9.99
C ASN A 674 18.56 -51.75 -9.55
N GLU A 675 19.13 -50.77 -10.26
CA GLU A 675 20.50 -50.28 -10.02
C GLU A 675 20.59 -49.26 -8.88
N THR A 676 19.50 -48.56 -8.56
CA THR A 676 19.50 -47.46 -7.57
C THR A 676 18.62 -47.71 -6.36
N GLY A 677 17.69 -48.67 -6.43
CA GLY A 677 16.70 -48.93 -5.38
C GLY A 677 15.70 -47.79 -5.16
N THR A 678 15.61 -46.83 -6.08
CA THR A 678 14.70 -45.68 -6.00
C THR A 678 13.63 -45.74 -7.08
N LEU A 679 12.46 -45.16 -6.82
CA LEU A 679 11.37 -45.09 -7.78
C LEU A 679 11.73 -44.18 -8.95
N LYS A 680 11.53 -44.67 -10.18
CA LYS A 680 11.89 -43.99 -11.43
C LYS A 680 10.83 -44.27 -12.51
N THR A 681 10.78 -43.41 -13.52
CA THR A 681 9.93 -43.57 -14.70
C THR A 681 10.73 -44.13 -15.88
N PHE A 682 10.20 -45.16 -16.51
CA PHE A 682 10.81 -45.84 -17.66
C PHE A 682 9.83 -45.78 -18.82
N ARG A 683 10.28 -45.36 -20.01
CA ARG A 683 9.39 -45.17 -21.16
C ARG A 683 9.90 -45.85 -22.41
N THR A 684 9.02 -45.95 -23.40
CA THR A 684 9.36 -46.40 -24.75
C THR A 684 10.42 -45.46 -25.35
N PRO A 685 11.57 -45.98 -25.84
CA PRO A 685 12.59 -45.16 -26.50
C PRO A 685 12.06 -44.48 -27.76
N ASP A 686 12.57 -43.30 -28.10
CA ASP A 686 12.09 -42.51 -29.25
C ASP A 686 12.16 -43.28 -30.58
N ALA A 687 13.17 -44.14 -30.75
CA ALA A 687 13.34 -44.98 -31.94
C ALA A 687 12.25 -46.06 -32.11
N ASN A 688 11.47 -46.33 -31.06
CA ASN A 688 10.48 -47.40 -30.99
C ASN A 688 9.06 -46.86 -30.71
N LEU A 689 8.82 -45.55 -30.89
CA LEU A 689 7.50 -44.97 -30.73
C LEU A 689 6.51 -45.54 -31.75
N ILE A 690 5.25 -45.59 -31.34
CA ILE A 690 4.20 -46.32 -32.05
C ILE A 690 3.35 -45.35 -32.86
N ASP A 691 2.89 -45.81 -34.02
CA ASP A 691 2.05 -45.05 -34.94
C ASP A 691 0.58 -45.02 -34.47
N ILE A 692 -0.09 -43.88 -34.66
CA ILE A 692 -1.56 -43.82 -34.61
C ILE A 692 -2.10 -44.23 -35.99
N PRO A 693 -2.99 -45.23 -36.08
CA PRO A 693 -3.53 -45.68 -37.35
C PRO A 693 -4.51 -44.67 -37.97
N ALA A 694 -4.71 -44.75 -39.30
CA ALA A 694 -5.78 -44.03 -40.00
C ALA A 694 -7.16 -44.66 -39.74
N SER A 695 -8.22 -43.89 -39.97
CA SER A 695 -9.63 -44.27 -39.72
C SER A 695 -10.11 -45.60 -40.33
N ALA A 696 -9.49 -46.05 -41.43
CA ALA A 696 -9.89 -47.28 -42.12
C ALA A 696 -9.52 -48.59 -41.40
N SER A 697 -8.82 -48.54 -40.26
CA SER A 697 -8.20 -49.71 -39.62
C SER A 697 -9.03 -50.41 -38.54
N GLY A 698 -10.15 -49.81 -38.08
CA GLY A 698 -10.89 -50.35 -36.93
C GLY A 698 -10.09 -50.32 -35.62
N TRP A 699 -10.40 -51.19 -34.66
CA TRP A 699 -9.58 -51.39 -33.45
C TRP A 699 -8.28 -52.12 -33.80
N VAL A 700 -7.16 -51.49 -33.51
CA VAL A 700 -5.81 -51.98 -33.79
C VAL A 700 -5.10 -52.28 -32.46
N PRO A 701 -4.68 -53.53 -32.22
CA PRO A 701 -3.96 -53.87 -31.00
C PRO A 701 -2.55 -53.29 -31.01
N VAL A 702 -2.16 -52.71 -29.87
CA VAL A 702 -0.84 -52.20 -29.56
C VAL A 702 -0.29 -53.00 -28.39
N SER A 703 0.97 -53.42 -28.49
CA SER A 703 1.66 -54.18 -27.43
C SER A 703 3.08 -53.67 -27.27
N VAL A 704 3.47 -53.37 -26.03
CA VAL A 704 4.81 -52.90 -25.67
C VAL A 704 5.37 -53.80 -24.59
N SER A 705 6.53 -54.41 -24.86
CA SER A 705 7.19 -55.21 -23.84
C SER A 705 7.71 -54.31 -22.71
N ALA A 706 7.28 -54.56 -21.48
CA ALA A 706 7.71 -53.78 -20.32
C ALA A 706 9.24 -53.83 -20.13
N SER A 707 9.87 -54.94 -20.55
CA SER A 707 11.33 -55.12 -20.55
C SER A 707 12.07 -54.22 -21.55
N SER A 708 11.38 -53.66 -22.54
CA SER A 708 11.96 -52.76 -23.55
C SER A 708 11.97 -51.29 -23.13
N LEU A 709 11.33 -50.96 -22.00
CA LEU A 709 11.24 -49.59 -21.48
C LEU A 709 12.55 -49.16 -20.84
N THR A 710 12.99 -47.94 -21.14
CA THR A 710 14.29 -47.42 -20.69
C THR A 710 14.15 -46.19 -19.79
N TYR A 711 15.10 -46.04 -18.87
CA TYR A 711 15.23 -44.81 -18.09
C TYR A 711 15.92 -43.73 -18.92
N ASN A 712 15.12 -42.83 -19.49
CA ASN A 712 15.55 -41.88 -20.54
C ASN A 712 16.16 -42.60 -21.77
N GLU A 713 16.56 -41.83 -22.80
CA GLU A 713 17.28 -42.35 -23.99
C GLU A 713 18.67 -42.94 -23.66
N ALA A 714 19.13 -42.83 -22.41
CA ALA A 714 20.46 -43.26 -22.00
C ALA A 714 20.55 -44.76 -21.66
N GLY A 715 19.42 -45.45 -21.42
CA GLY A 715 19.36 -46.92 -21.30
C GLY A 715 20.23 -47.56 -20.20
N TRP A 716 20.73 -46.79 -19.24
CA TRP A 716 21.71 -47.26 -18.25
C TRP A 716 21.09 -47.95 -17.02
N ALA A 717 19.77 -47.88 -16.87
CA ALA A 717 19.03 -48.42 -15.74
C ALA A 717 17.84 -49.26 -16.21
N THR A 718 17.51 -50.29 -15.43
CA THR A 718 16.44 -51.25 -15.69
C THR A 718 15.35 -51.19 -14.61
N PRO A 719 14.06 -51.30 -15.00
CA PRO A 719 12.96 -51.35 -14.04
C PRO A 719 12.90 -52.72 -13.34
N ASP A 720 12.56 -52.72 -12.06
CA ASP A 720 12.07 -53.91 -11.36
C ASP A 720 10.64 -54.18 -11.81
N LEU A 721 10.50 -55.07 -12.80
CA LEU A 721 9.20 -55.44 -13.34
C LEU A 721 8.35 -56.24 -12.37
N THR A 722 8.89 -56.77 -11.26
CA THR A 722 8.08 -57.47 -10.26
C THR A 722 7.23 -56.53 -9.40
N ARG A 723 7.49 -55.22 -9.48
CA ARG A 723 6.89 -54.18 -8.64
C ARG A 723 6.67 -52.88 -9.43
N VAL A 724 5.78 -52.93 -10.41
CA VAL A 724 5.34 -51.74 -11.16
C VAL A 724 4.20 -51.08 -10.40
N GLU A 725 4.36 -49.78 -10.12
CA GLU A 725 3.40 -48.97 -9.37
C GLU A 725 2.45 -48.20 -10.28
N LYS A 726 2.81 -47.96 -11.55
CA LYS A 726 1.97 -47.16 -12.44
C LYS A 726 2.26 -47.44 -13.91
N VAL A 727 1.24 -47.31 -14.76
CA VAL A 727 1.37 -47.26 -16.23
C VAL A 727 0.71 -45.99 -16.78
N GLU A 728 1.34 -45.43 -17.82
CA GLU A 728 0.92 -44.23 -18.52
C GLU A 728 1.10 -44.42 -20.03
N ILE A 729 0.17 -43.89 -20.83
CA ILE A 729 0.27 -43.82 -22.29
C ILE A 729 0.53 -42.36 -22.65
N LEU A 730 1.63 -42.10 -23.34
CA LEU A 730 2.09 -40.77 -23.72
C LEU A 730 1.96 -40.57 -25.22
N PHE A 731 1.53 -39.37 -25.61
CA PHE A 731 1.55 -38.89 -26.97
C PHE A 731 2.64 -37.83 -27.08
N MET A 732 3.70 -38.18 -27.79
CA MET A 732 4.98 -37.48 -27.85
C MET A 732 5.10 -36.69 -29.16
N GLN A 733 5.71 -35.50 -29.10
CA GLN A 733 6.09 -34.77 -30.30
C GLN A 733 7.46 -35.25 -30.81
N THR A 734 7.50 -35.88 -31.98
CA THR A 734 8.73 -36.40 -32.61
C THR A 734 9.14 -35.61 -33.84
N GLY A 735 9.52 -34.34 -33.64
CA GLY A 735 10.37 -33.57 -34.57
C GLY A 735 9.80 -33.22 -35.96
N THR A 736 8.64 -33.74 -36.38
CA THR A 736 7.93 -33.32 -37.59
C THR A 736 6.50 -32.96 -37.26
N ASP A 737 6.12 -31.71 -37.53
CA ASP A 737 4.72 -31.27 -37.41
C ASP A 737 3.86 -32.04 -38.41
N PHE A 738 2.78 -32.66 -37.93
CA PHE A 738 1.79 -33.34 -38.77
C PHE A 738 0.41 -32.72 -38.53
N THR A 739 -0.40 -32.69 -39.59
CA THR A 739 -1.75 -32.13 -39.54
C THR A 739 -2.74 -33.27 -39.40
N ALA A 740 -3.21 -33.52 -38.18
CA ALA A 740 -4.25 -34.50 -37.89
C ALA A 740 -5.35 -33.84 -37.04
N ALA A 741 -6.60 -33.97 -37.48
CA ALA A 741 -7.78 -33.55 -36.75
C ALA A 741 -8.78 -34.71 -36.71
N GLY A 742 -9.31 -35.00 -35.52
CA GLY A 742 -10.24 -36.10 -35.28
C GLY A 742 -10.09 -36.73 -33.89
N ASN A 743 -10.79 -37.84 -33.65
CA ASN A 743 -10.82 -38.61 -32.43
C ASN A 743 -9.85 -39.80 -32.48
N VAL A 744 -9.18 -40.05 -31.35
CA VAL A 744 -8.43 -41.28 -31.07
C VAL A 744 -9.04 -41.95 -29.85
N TYR A 745 -9.42 -43.20 -30.01
CA TYR A 745 -10.05 -44.04 -29.01
C TYR A 745 -9.06 -45.08 -28.49
N ILE A 746 -8.99 -45.28 -27.17
CA ILE A 746 -8.19 -46.33 -26.53
C ILE A 746 -9.10 -47.24 -25.68
N ASP A 747 -8.94 -48.55 -25.81
CA ASP A 747 -9.74 -49.57 -25.08
C ASP A 747 -8.88 -50.83 -24.82
N ASN A 748 -9.43 -51.83 -24.13
CA ASN A 748 -8.87 -53.17 -23.93
C ASN A 748 -7.42 -53.15 -23.42
N PHE A 749 -7.14 -52.28 -22.45
CA PHE A 749 -5.86 -52.33 -21.76
C PHE A 749 -5.68 -53.73 -21.16
N LYS A 750 -4.48 -54.31 -21.21
CA LYS A 750 -4.16 -55.62 -20.62
C LYS A 750 -2.73 -55.58 -20.14
N ALA A 751 -2.54 -55.95 -18.88
CA ALA A 751 -1.28 -55.88 -18.17
C ALA A 751 -0.80 -57.24 -17.61
N THR A 752 -1.60 -58.29 -17.72
CA THR A 752 -1.27 -59.65 -17.25
C THR A 752 -1.99 -60.68 -18.13
N GLU A 753 -1.49 -61.93 -18.19
CA GLU A 753 -2.12 -63.04 -18.95
C GLU A 753 -3.62 -63.23 -18.69
#